data_AF-A0A5C1HUV3-F1
#
_entry.id   AF-A0A5C1HUV3-F1
#
_cell.length_a   1.000
_cell.length_b   1.000
_cell.length_c   1.000
_cell.angle_alpha   90.00
_cell.angle_beta   90.00
_cell.angle_gamma   90.00
#
_symmetry.space_group_name_H-M   'P 1'
#
loop_
_entity.id
_entity.type
_entity.pdbx_description
1 polymer ?
#
loop_
_entity_poly.entity_id
_entity_poly.type
_entity_poly.pdbx_seq_one_letter_code
_entity_poly.pdbx_strand_id
1 'polypeptide(L)'
;MDFIIEAAVKAVKQLYQTDIEPAAVSIQETRKEFEGQVTIVTFPFTKFSRKGPEQTGIEIGEYLKNELKEIASFNVIKGFLNLSISDEYWISQLYNNITADDFAVAKPNGEKVMVEYSSPNTNKPLHLGHIRNNLLGYSVAEILAADGYEVIKTNLVNDRGIHICKSMLAWQKFGNGETPESSGMKGDHLVGKYYVAFDKELREQLKPVLTEVYEKHDLAAFKENQKTKIEESLATIAKVKEKRAQTDEANQKLIAELDEKIAAEEDKIKEIAKNATPIMIETQQMLQKWEAGDEEVMNLWHTMNGWVYAGFAETYKQLGVDFDKYYYESNTYLLGKDIIEEGLAKGVFFKKADNSVWIDLSSDGLDEKLVLRGDGTSVYITQDMGTAQLKYNDYHMDKSIYVVGNEQDYHFKVLFLILQKLGKTGADGLFHLSYGMVDLPSGKMKSREGTVVDADDLMAEMETTAKEQTEAMGKVDAFSEDDKVALYHTIGMGALKYFLLKVDPKKRLLFDPNESVDFQGHTGPFIQYTHARIKSVLSRADYNAETKPAVTELADVERDLIVLLDKYPETVKEAAKSYSPAVIANYVYELAKTYNKFYHEKSILQAEDEDSKQFRLALSASSAKVISKGMKLLGIEVPERM
;
A
#
# COMPACT_ATOMS: atom_id res chain seq x y z
N MET A 1 -28.98 -8.27 0.48
CA MET A 1 -30.32 -8.01 -0.14
C MET A 1 -30.77 -9.15 -1.08
N ASP A 2 -30.28 -10.38 -0.90
CA ASP A 2 -30.50 -11.48 -1.85
C ASP A 2 -31.97 -11.89 -1.99
N PHE A 3 -32.77 -11.69 -0.94
CA PHE A 3 -34.22 -11.94 -0.97
C PHE A 3 -34.94 -11.14 -2.07
N ILE A 4 -34.45 -9.94 -2.43
CA ILE A 4 -35.01 -9.13 -3.53
C ILE A 4 -34.72 -9.80 -4.87
N ILE A 5 -33.50 -10.30 -5.07
CA ILE A 5 -33.10 -11.02 -6.28
C ILE A 5 -33.93 -12.30 -6.42
N GLU A 6 -34.02 -13.09 -5.36
CA GLU A 6 -34.82 -14.33 -5.36
C GLU A 6 -36.30 -14.06 -5.65
N ALA A 7 -36.87 -13.02 -5.05
CA ALA A 7 -38.25 -12.64 -5.30
C ALA A 7 -38.45 -12.12 -6.73
N ALA A 8 -37.49 -11.38 -7.30
CA ALA A 8 -37.56 -10.92 -8.68
C ALA A 8 -37.50 -12.09 -9.68
N VAL A 9 -36.66 -13.11 -9.42
CA VAL A 9 -36.64 -14.35 -10.21
C VAL A 9 -38.00 -15.04 -10.16
N LYS A 10 -38.60 -15.17 -8.96
CA LYS A 10 -39.95 -15.72 -8.79
C LYS A 10 -41.02 -14.89 -9.53
N ALA A 11 -40.91 -13.57 -9.49
CA ALA A 11 -41.79 -12.64 -10.20
C ALA A 11 -41.76 -12.91 -11.71
N VAL A 12 -40.57 -12.97 -12.32
CA VAL A 12 -40.42 -13.25 -13.76
C VAL A 12 -41.02 -14.62 -14.11
N LYS A 13 -40.79 -15.64 -13.28
CA LYS A 13 -41.37 -16.97 -13.50
C LYS A 13 -42.89 -16.95 -13.46
N GLN A 14 -43.50 -16.33 -12.45
CA GLN A 14 -44.95 -16.36 -12.27
C GLN A 14 -45.68 -15.45 -13.26
N LEU A 15 -45.16 -14.24 -13.50
CA LEU A 15 -45.77 -13.25 -14.40
C LEU A 15 -45.57 -13.60 -15.87
N TYR A 16 -44.40 -14.14 -16.23
CA TYR A 16 -43.98 -14.30 -17.63
C TYR A 16 -43.67 -15.75 -18.02
N GLN A 17 -43.91 -16.73 -17.13
CA GLN A 17 -43.76 -18.16 -17.39
C GLN A 17 -42.36 -18.51 -17.93
N THR A 18 -41.34 -17.81 -17.43
CA THR A 18 -39.95 -17.96 -17.86
C THR A 18 -39.03 -18.10 -16.66
N ASP A 19 -38.21 -19.15 -16.66
CA ASP A 19 -37.12 -19.29 -15.69
C ASP A 19 -35.93 -18.42 -16.11
N ILE A 20 -35.37 -17.70 -15.13
CA ILE A 20 -34.16 -16.90 -15.30
C ILE A 20 -33.17 -17.22 -14.19
N GLU A 21 -31.88 -17.12 -14.51
CA GLU A 21 -30.82 -17.21 -13.52
C GLU A 21 -30.82 -15.98 -12.61
N PRO A 22 -30.51 -16.09 -11.30
CA PRO A 22 -30.39 -14.95 -10.39
C PRO A 22 -29.45 -13.85 -10.90
N ALA A 23 -28.37 -14.24 -11.61
CA ALA A 23 -27.43 -13.31 -12.23
C ALA A 23 -28.05 -12.39 -13.31
N ALA A 24 -29.25 -12.71 -13.80
CA ALA A 24 -29.99 -11.84 -14.73
C ALA A 24 -30.67 -10.66 -14.01
N VAL A 25 -30.77 -10.69 -12.68
CA VAL A 25 -31.33 -9.61 -11.87
C VAL A 25 -30.19 -8.73 -11.36
N SER A 26 -30.02 -7.57 -12.00
CA SER A 26 -29.07 -6.56 -11.55
C SER A 26 -29.75 -5.60 -10.58
N ILE A 27 -29.24 -5.56 -9.35
CA ILE A 27 -29.59 -4.53 -8.36
C ILE A 27 -28.47 -3.49 -8.26
N GLN A 28 -28.85 -2.25 -8.00
CA GLN A 28 -27.93 -1.14 -7.74
C GLN A 28 -28.53 -0.23 -6.67
N GLU A 29 -27.70 0.61 -6.05
CA GLU A 29 -28.21 1.66 -5.17
C GLU A 29 -29.10 2.64 -5.95
N THR A 30 -30.22 3.01 -5.33
CA THR A 30 -31.08 4.06 -5.90
C THR A 30 -30.35 5.40 -5.88
N ARG A 31 -30.45 6.13 -7.00
CA ARG A 31 -29.82 7.45 -7.10
C ARG A 31 -30.50 8.42 -6.14
N LYS A 32 -29.72 9.32 -5.54
CA LYS A 32 -30.19 10.23 -4.48
C LYS A 32 -31.35 11.14 -4.89
N GLU A 33 -31.52 11.41 -6.19
CA GLU A 33 -32.65 12.19 -6.71
C GLU A 33 -33.97 11.42 -6.78
N PHE A 34 -33.97 10.11 -6.52
CA PHE A 34 -35.14 9.24 -6.58
C PHE A 34 -35.45 8.60 -5.22
N GLU A 35 -36.73 8.35 -4.97
CA GLU A 35 -37.17 7.66 -3.77
C GLU A 35 -36.84 6.16 -3.85
N GLY A 36 -36.31 5.61 -2.76
CA GLY A 36 -35.99 4.19 -2.59
C GLY A 36 -34.55 3.96 -2.17
N GLN A 37 -34.22 2.71 -1.83
CA GLN A 37 -32.87 2.29 -1.44
C GLN A 37 -32.23 1.35 -2.48
N VAL A 38 -33.04 0.53 -3.14
CA VAL A 38 -32.57 -0.46 -4.11
C VAL A 38 -33.27 -0.28 -5.45
N THR A 39 -32.53 -0.35 -6.55
CA THR A 39 -33.06 -0.27 -7.90
C THR A 39 -32.84 -1.58 -8.65
N ILE A 40 -33.89 -2.13 -9.25
CA ILE A 40 -33.83 -3.22 -10.22
C ILE A 40 -33.84 -2.64 -11.64
N VAL A 41 -32.89 -3.06 -12.47
CA VAL A 41 -32.83 -2.70 -13.90
C VAL A 41 -33.77 -3.61 -14.69
N THR A 42 -34.85 -3.09 -15.29
CA THR A 42 -35.93 -3.92 -15.86
C THR A 42 -35.72 -4.32 -17.32
N PHE A 43 -34.79 -3.68 -18.02
CA PHE A 43 -34.51 -3.93 -19.44
C PHE A 43 -34.29 -5.40 -19.81
N PRO A 44 -33.53 -6.20 -19.02
CA PRO A 44 -33.33 -7.63 -19.33
C PRO A 44 -34.62 -8.45 -19.36
N PHE A 45 -35.68 -7.98 -18.70
CA PHE A 45 -36.95 -8.69 -18.56
C PHE A 45 -37.96 -8.35 -19.65
N THR A 46 -37.77 -7.25 -20.38
CA THR A 46 -38.69 -6.79 -21.44
C THR A 46 -38.91 -7.81 -22.54
N LYS A 47 -37.89 -8.62 -22.86
CA LYS A 47 -37.99 -9.73 -23.82
C LYS A 47 -38.93 -10.85 -23.38
N PHE A 48 -39.10 -11.03 -22.07
CA PHE A 48 -39.99 -12.03 -21.48
C PHE A 48 -41.40 -11.48 -21.31
N SER A 49 -41.52 -10.26 -20.78
CA SER A 49 -42.82 -9.59 -20.57
C SER A 49 -43.51 -9.23 -21.89
N ARG A 50 -42.73 -9.04 -22.97
CA ARG A 50 -43.17 -8.49 -24.26
C ARG A 50 -43.81 -7.10 -24.10
N LYS A 51 -43.42 -6.36 -23.07
CA LYS A 51 -43.90 -5.02 -22.71
C LYS A 51 -42.74 -4.04 -22.62
N GLY A 52 -43.07 -2.75 -22.56
CA GLY A 52 -42.09 -1.70 -22.30
C GLY A 52 -41.43 -1.84 -20.92
N PRO A 53 -40.24 -1.26 -20.71
CA PRO A 53 -39.49 -1.41 -19.45
C PRO A 53 -40.20 -0.78 -18.25
N GLU A 54 -40.98 0.29 -18.44
CA GLU A 54 -41.79 0.88 -17.38
C GLU A 54 -42.91 -0.06 -16.93
N GLN A 55 -43.71 -0.56 -17.87
CA GLN A 55 -44.79 -1.51 -17.56
C GLN A 55 -44.25 -2.80 -16.93
N THR A 56 -43.11 -3.29 -17.42
CA THR A 56 -42.43 -4.46 -16.84
C THR A 56 -41.99 -4.18 -15.40
N GLY A 57 -41.45 -2.99 -15.14
CA GLY A 57 -41.09 -2.55 -13.80
C GLY A 57 -42.29 -2.45 -12.86
N ILE A 58 -43.43 -1.94 -13.34
CA ILE A 58 -44.64 -1.82 -12.53
C ILE A 58 -45.13 -3.21 -12.12
N GLU A 59 -45.22 -4.15 -13.06
CA GLU A 59 -45.70 -5.51 -12.78
C GLU A 59 -44.80 -6.26 -11.80
N ILE A 60 -43.48 -6.16 -11.99
CA ILE A 60 -42.53 -6.75 -11.04
C ILE A 60 -42.61 -6.03 -9.68
N GLY A 61 -42.70 -4.70 -9.65
CA GLY A 61 -42.81 -3.93 -8.42
C GLY A 61 -44.07 -4.26 -7.60
N GLU A 62 -45.22 -4.38 -8.26
CA GLU A 62 -46.49 -4.79 -7.64
C GLU A 62 -46.39 -6.19 -7.05
N TYR A 63 -45.80 -7.13 -7.80
CA TYR A 63 -45.55 -8.48 -7.33
C TYR A 63 -44.67 -8.49 -6.08
N LEU A 64 -43.53 -7.80 -6.15
CA LEU A 64 -42.58 -7.73 -5.04
C LEU A 64 -43.21 -7.11 -3.78
N LYS A 65 -43.97 -6.03 -3.93
CA LYS A 65 -44.68 -5.38 -2.82
C LYS A 65 -45.74 -6.28 -2.17
N ASN A 66 -46.41 -7.13 -2.94
CA ASN A 66 -47.43 -8.04 -2.41
C ASN A 66 -46.81 -9.27 -1.72
N GLU A 67 -45.66 -9.74 -2.19
CA GLU A 67 -45.00 -10.95 -1.68
C GLU A 67 -44.00 -10.68 -0.56
N LEU A 68 -43.39 -9.49 -0.51
CA LEU A 68 -42.36 -9.13 0.46
C LEU A 68 -42.85 -8.02 1.38
N LYS A 69 -43.02 -8.34 2.67
CA LYS A 69 -43.34 -7.37 3.73
C LYS A 69 -42.23 -6.34 3.95
N GLU A 70 -41.01 -6.66 3.52
CA GLU A 70 -39.84 -5.81 3.59
C GLU A 70 -39.92 -4.64 2.58
N ILE A 71 -40.83 -4.67 1.60
CA ILE A 71 -41.02 -3.61 0.60
C ILE A 71 -42.18 -2.71 1.02
N ALA A 72 -41.88 -1.48 1.41
CA ALA A 72 -42.88 -0.49 1.81
C ALA A 72 -43.58 0.14 0.59
N SER A 73 -42.81 0.56 -0.40
CA SER A 73 -43.30 1.18 -1.63
C SER A 73 -42.34 0.92 -2.79
N PHE A 74 -42.78 1.26 -4.00
CA PHE A 74 -41.91 1.29 -5.17
C PHE A 74 -42.36 2.39 -6.13
N ASN A 75 -41.44 2.82 -6.99
CA ASN A 75 -41.72 3.67 -8.14
C ASN A 75 -40.89 3.19 -9.34
N VAL A 76 -41.32 3.56 -10.56
CA VAL A 76 -40.62 3.17 -11.78
C VAL A 76 -40.31 4.41 -12.60
N ILE A 77 -39.03 4.64 -12.88
CA ILE A 77 -38.57 5.80 -13.63
C ILE A 77 -37.77 5.30 -14.82
N LYS A 78 -38.29 5.44 -16.05
CA LYS A 78 -37.58 5.07 -17.29
C LYS A 78 -37.01 3.64 -17.30
N GLY A 79 -37.74 2.68 -16.74
CA GLY A 79 -37.28 1.28 -16.67
C GLY A 79 -36.36 0.93 -15.49
N PHE A 80 -36.24 1.83 -14.52
CA PHE A 80 -35.58 1.58 -13.25
C PHE A 80 -36.67 1.42 -12.17
N LEU A 81 -36.83 0.21 -11.65
CA LEU A 81 -37.75 -0.09 -10.56
C LEU A 81 -37.04 0.21 -9.24
N ASN A 82 -37.38 1.34 -8.63
CA ASN A 82 -36.84 1.78 -7.35
C ASN A 82 -37.73 1.27 -6.22
N LEU A 83 -37.14 0.57 -5.26
CA LEU A 83 -37.81 -0.06 -4.12
C LEU A 83 -37.46 0.69 -2.84
N SER A 84 -38.49 1.04 -2.07
CA SER A 84 -38.36 1.56 -0.71
C SER A 84 -38.55 0.40 0.27
N ILE A 85 -37.55 0.19 1.13
CA ILE A 85 -37.52 -0.88 2.11
C ILE A 85 -38.14 -0.38 3.42
N SER A 86 -38.90 -1.23 4.10
CA SER A 86 -39.62 -0.87 5.33
C SER A 86 -38.69 -0.55 6.50
N ASP A 87 -39.13 0.36 7.37
CA ASP A 87 -38.38 0.71 8.57
C ASP A 87 -38.24 -0.48 9.53
N GLU A 88 -39.25 -1.35 9.60
CA GLU A 88 -39.20 -2.61 10.37
C GLU A 88 -38.03 -3.50 9.92
N TYR A 89 -37.77 -3.59 8.61
CA TYR A 89 -36.62 -4.34 8.10
C TYR A 89 -35.31 -3.75 8.61
N TRP A 90 -35.12 -2.43 8.52
CA TRP A 90 -33.87 -1.78 8.94
C TRP A 90 -33.64 -1.86 10.46
N ILE A 91 -34.70 -1.69 11.25
CA ILE A 91 -34.64 -1.87 12.71
C ILE A 91 -34.27 -3.32 13.04
N SER A 92 -34.84 -4.29 12.33
CA SER A 92 -34.47 -5.70 12.45
C SER A 92 -33.01 -5.95 12.06
N GLN A 93 -32.51 -5.35 10.98
CA GLN A 93 -31.08 -5.45 10.60
C GLN A 93 -30.17 -4.92 11.70
N LEU A 94 -30.50 -3.78 12.31
CA LEU A 94 -29.73 -3.23 13.41
C LEU A 94 -29.59 -4.24 14.56
N TYR A 95 -30.71 -4.72 15.10
CA TYR A 95 -30.70 -5.52 16.33
C TYR A 95 -30.39 -7.01 16.15
N ASN A 96 -30.69 -7.56 14.98
CA ASN A 96 -30.49 -8.99 14.75
C ASN A 96 -29.14 -9.28 14.09
N ASN A 97 -28.55 -8.31 13.39
CA ASN A 97 -27.29 -8.48 12.68
C ASN A 97 -26.20 -7.50 13.15
N ILE A 98 -26.43 -6.19 13.07
CA ILE A 98 -25.37 -5.18 13.25
C ILE A 98 -24.87 -5.10 14.70
N THR A 99 -25.78 -5.17 15.67
CA THR A 99 -25.42 -5.14 17.10
C THR A 99 -24.83 -6.46 17.59
N ALA A 100 -24.92 -7.54 16.80
CA ALA A 100 -24.39 -8.84 17.20
C ALA A 100 -22.86 -8.80 17.40
N ASP A 101 -22.35 -9.64 18.29
CA ASP A 101 -20.93 -9.69 18.60
C ASP A 101 -20.10 -10.16 17.39
N ASP A 102 -20.63 -11.10 16.63
CA ASP A 102 -20.05 -11.67 15.42
C ASP A 102 -20.34 -10.87 14.14
N PHE A 103 -20.94 -9.68 14.27
CA PHE A 103 -21.15 -8.79 13.12
C PHE A 103 -19.83 -8.50 12.38
N ALA A 104 -19.84 -8.70 11.07
CA ALA A 104 -18.69 -8.54 10.17
C ALA A 104 -17.46 -9.36 10.60
N VAL A 105 -17.67 -10.56 11.14
CA VAL A 105 -16.61 -11.55 11.37
C VAL A 105 -16.68 -12.59 10.25
N ALA A 106 -15.70 -12.56 9.33
CA ALA A 106 -15.61 -13.57 8.29
C ALA A 106 -15.23 -14.94 8.86
N LYS A 107 -15.77 -15.99 8.26
CA LYS A 107 -15.29 -17.36 8.51
C LYS A 107 -14.03 -17.61 7.70
N PRO A 108 -13.11 -18.49 8.15
CA PRO A 108 -11.98 -18.90 7.35
C PRO A 108 -12.41 -19.38 5.96
N ASN A 109 -11.80 -18.84 4.91
CA ASN A 109 -12.09 -19.20 3.53
C ASN A 109 -11.27 -20.40 3.03
N GLY A 110 -10.26 -20.82 3.81
CA GLY A 110 -9.37 -21.94 3.50
C GLY A 110 -8.21 -21.59 2.58
N GLU A 111 -8.06 -20.32 2.18
CA GLU A 111 -6.93 -19.83 1.39
C GLU A 111 -5.87 -19.17 2.27
N LYS A 112 -4.61 -19.45 1.93
CA LYS A 112 -3.43 -18.88 2.58
C LYS A 112 -2.76 -17.86 1.68
N VAL A 113 -2.48 -16.68 2.22
CA VAL A 113 -1.86 -15.56 1.50
C VAL A 113 -0.63 -15.03 2.22
N MET A 114 0.46 -14.86 1.46
CA MET A 114 1.64 -14.12 1.92
C MET A 114 1.53 -12.68 1.45
N VAL A 115 1.82 -11.72 2.33
CA VAL A 115 1.94 -10.30 1.99
C VAL A 115 3.36 -9.84 2.33
N GLU A 116 4.12 -9.48 1.30
CA GLU A 116 5.50 -9.01 1.41
C GLU A 116 5.55 -7.49 1.28
N TYR A 117 6.13 -6.83 2.29
CA TYR A 117 6.31 -5.39 2.33
C TYR A 117 7.55 -4.98 3.12
N SER A 118 7.79 -3.68 3.18
CA SER A 118 8.98 -2.97 3.62
C SER A 118 10.20 -3.15 2.72
N SER A 119 10.73 -4.37 2.67
CA SER A 119 11.94 -4.77 1.94
C SER A 119 13.06 -3.70 1.92
N PRO A 120 13.50 -3.21 3.09
CA PRO A 120 14.42 -2.08 3.17
C PRO A 120 15.84 -2.50 2.83
N ASN A 121 16.68 -1.51 2.51
CA ASN A 121 18.12 -1.69 2.39
C ASN A 121 18.79 -1.27 3.69
N THR A 122 19.76 -2.05 4.19
CA THR A 122 20.38 -1.79 5.49
C THR A 122 21.45 -0.69 5.50
N ASN A 123 21.65 0.00 4.38
CA ASN A 123 22.67 1.05 4.26
C ASN A 123 22.16 2.46 4.60
N LYS A 124 20.87 2.61 4.97
CA LYS A 124 20.21 3.90 5.22
C LYS A 124 18.97 3.72 6.10
N PRO A 125 18.55 4.77 6.83
CA PRO A 125 17.30 4.72 7.59
C PRO A 125 16.06 4.66 6.68
N LEU A 126 14.92 4.31 7.28
CA LEU A 126 13.64 4.31 6.58
C LEU A 126 13.20 5.75 6.25
N HIS A 127 12.35 5.90 5.25
CA HIS A 127 11.90 7.20 4.75
C HIS A 127 10.43 7.15 4.35
N LEU A 128 9.82 8.27 3.99
CA LEU A 128 8.41 8.36 3.59
C LEU A 128 7.97 7.29 2.56
N GLY A 129 8.81 7.00 1.56
CA GLY A 129 8.54 5.89 0.62
C GLY A 129 8.35 4.52 1.29
N HIS A 130 9.14 4.21 2.33
CA HIS A 130 8.99 2.99 3.13
C HIS A 130 7.76 3.06 4.04
N ILE A 131 7.40 4.24 4.57
CA ILE A 131 6.16 4.41 5.34
C ILE A 131 4.96 4.00 4.48
N ARG A 132 4.82 4.54 3.27
CA ARG A 132 3.71 4.16 2.38
C ARG A 132 3.69 2.65 2.12
N ASN A 133 4.84 2.06 1.81
CA ASN A 133 4.96 0.64 1.56
C ASN A 133 4.49 -0.19 2.78
N ASN A 134 5.01 0.13 3.97
CA ASN A 134 4.67 -0.53 5.22
C ASN A 134 3.18 -0.45 5.53
N LEU A 135 2.58 0.74 5.41
CA LEU A 135 1.18 0.94 5.72
C LEU A 135 0.26 0.24 4.72
N LEU A 136 0.59 0.25 3.43
CA LEU A 136 -0.15 -0.49 2.41
C LEU A 136 -0.09 -1.98 2.66
N GLY A 137 1.11 -2.54 2.89
CA GLY A 137 1.30 -3.95 3.14
C GLY A 137 0.61 -4.43 4.40
N TYR A 138 0.77 -3.71 5.51
CA TYR A 138 0.10 -4.02 6.77
C TYR A 138 -1.43 -3.94 6.61
N SER A 139 -1.97 -2.86 6.03
CA SER A 139 -3.41 -2.71 5.91
C SER A 139 -4.03 -3.75 4.97
N VAL A 140 -3.37 -4.10 3.85
CA VAL A 140 -3.84 -5.18 2.97
C VAL A 140 -3.83 -6.53 3.70
N ALA A 141 -2.80 -6.82 4.50
CA ALA A 141 -2.75 -8.02 5.32
C ALA A 141 -3.91 -8.09 6.31
N GLU A 142 -4.19 -7.01 7.05
CA GLU A 142 -5.31 -6.97 8.01
C GLU A 142 -6.68 -7.08 7.32
N ILE A 143 -6.85 -6.45 6.15
CA ILE A 143 -8.08 -6.54 5.35
C ILE A 143 -8.31 -7.97 4.86
N LEU A 144 -7.27 -8.65 4.37
CA LEU A 144 -7.36 -10.05 3.94
C LEU A 144 -7.68 -10.98 5.12
N ALA A 145 -7.05 -10.76 6.29
CA ALA A 145 -7.38 -11.52 7.49
C ALA A 145 -8.84 -11.31 7.91
N ALA A 146 -9.36 -10.08 7.81
CA ALA A 146 -10.75 -9.75 8.09
C ALA A 146 -11.75 -10.37 7.09
N ASP A 147 -11.29 -10.71 5.87
CA ASP A 147 -12.06 -11.46 4.86
C ASP A 147 -11.88 -12.99 4.98
N GLY A 148 -11.18 -13.47 6.01
CA GLY A 148 -11.08 -14.89 6.35
C GLY A 148 -9.89 -15.63 5.75
N TYR A 149 -8.90 -14.94 5.19
CA TYR A 149 -7.64 -15.56 4.74
C TYR A 149 -6.73 -15.91 5.93
N GLU A 150 -5.94 -16.98 5.80
CA GLU A 150 -4.75 -17.17 6.63
C GLU A 150 -3.62 -16.29 6.07
N VAL A 151 -3.18 -15.28 6.82
CA VAL A 151 -2.23 -14.27 6.33
C VAL A 151 -0.85 -14.47 6.96
N ILE A 152 0.19 -14.36 6.14
CA ILE A 152 1.60 -14.33 6.57
C ILE A 152 2.23 -13.01 6.12
N LYS A 153 2.60 -12.15 7.07
CA LYS A 153 3.30 -10.88 6.84
C LYS A 153 4.80 -11.13 6.77
N THR A 154 5.43 -10.73 5.68
CA THR A 154 6.86 -11.00 5.45
C THR A 154 7.65 -9.76 5.05
N ASN A 155 8.92 -9.75 5.43
CA ASN A 155 9.88 -8.72 5.06
C ASN A 155 11.10 -9.36 4.40
N LEU A 156 11.47 -8.92 3.20
CA LEU A 156 12.71 -9.31 2.53
C LEU A 156 13.76 -8.23 2.71
N VAL A 157 14.58 -8.36 3.74
CA VAL A 157 15.60 -7.36 4.08
C VAL A 157 16.78 -7.49 3.12
N ASN A 158 17.11 -6.38 2.45
CA ASN A 158 18.31 -6.29 1.62
C ASN A 158 19.49 -5.86 2.50
N ASP A 159 20.20 -6.87 3.01
CA ASP A 159 21.29 -6.73 3.96
C ASP A 159 22.67 -7.00 3.36
N ARG A 160 22.80 -7.08 2.03
CA ARG A 160 24.06 -7.44 1.37
C ARG A 160 24.36 -6.62 0.12
N GLY A 161 25.61 -6.72 -0.33
CA GLY A 161 26.06 -6.12 -1.59
C GLY A 161 26.80 -4.79 -1.40
N ILE A 162 27.13 -4.17 -2.53
CA ILE A 162 28.10 -3.08 -2.56
C ILE A 162 27.71 -1.89 -1.68
N HIS A 163 26.40 -1.59 -1.56
CA HIS A 163 25.92 -0.46 -0.77
C HIS A 163 26.19 -0.61 0.73
N ILE A 164 26.14 -1.83 1.26
CA ILE A 164 26.46 -2.13 2.66
C ILE A 164 27.98 -2.03 2.86
N CYS A 165 28.77 -2.57 1.92
CA CYS A 165 30.23 -2.46 1.96
C CYS A 165 30.71 -1.00 1.95
N LYS A 166 29.99 -0.08 1.27
CA LYS A 166 30.29 1.36 1.31
C LYS A 166 30.20 1.91 2.73
N SER A 167 29.12 1.62 3.45
CA SER A 167 28.95 2.04 4.83
C SER A 167 30.00 1.41 5.75
N MET A 168 30.26 0.11 5.59
CA MET A 168 31.29 -0.61 6.35
C MET A 168 32.69 -0.02 6.17
N LEU A 169 33.11 0.21 4.92
CA LEU A 169 34.43 0.77 4.63
C LEU A 169 34.57 2.20 5.15
N ALA A 170 33.53 3.03 4.99
CA ALA A 170 33.56 4.39 5.53
C ALA A 170 33.59 4.41 7.06
N TRP A 171 32.87 3.50 7.73
CA TRP A 171 32.94 3.34 9.17
C TRP A 171 34.34 2.92 9.63
N GLN A 172 34.98 1.95 8.95
CA GLN A 172 36.36 1.54 9.26
C GLN A 172 37.37 2.68 9.09
N LYS A 173 37.24 3.48 8.04
CA LYS A 173 38.20 4.56 7.73
C LYS A 173 37.98 5.82 8.58
N PHE A 174 36.73 6.18 8.84
CA PHE A 174 36.37 7.49 9.38
C PHE A 174 35.69 7.43 10.74
N GLY A 175 35.22 6.25 11.16
CA GLY A 175 34.34 6.13 12.31
C GLY A 175 35.02 5.98 13.66
N ASN A 176 36.32 5.66 13.71
CA ASN A 176 37.08 5.57 14.96
C ASN A 176 36.43 4.71 16.05
N GLY A 177 35.72 3.64 15.66
CA GLY A 177 35.00 2.75 16.58
C GLY A 177 33.68 3.31 17.12
N GLU A 178 33.11 4.36 16.50
CA GLU A 178 31.81 4.92 16.90
C GLU A 178 30.70 3.87 16.83
N THR A 179 29.94 3.75 17.92
CA THR A 179 28.77 2.89 18.09
C THR A 179 27.50 3.72 18.31
N PRO A 180 26.30 3.13 18.17
CA PRO A 180 25.05 3.79 18.52
C PRO A 180 25.07 4.35 19.95
N GLU A 181 25.62 3.58 20.90
CA GLU A 181 25.72 3.96 22.31
C GLU A 181 26.66 5.15 22.52
N SER A 182 27.83 5.16 21.85
CA SER A 182 28.81 6.24 21.99
C SER A 182 28.37 7.55 21.33
N SER A 183 27.56 7.46 20.27
CA SER A 183 27.12 8.62 19.48
C SER A 183 25.78 9.17 19.94
N GLY A 184 24.97 8.36 20.63
CA GLY A 184 23.56 8.66 20.91
C GLY A 184 22.67 8.62 19.65
N MET A 185 23.18 8.14 18.52
CA MET A 185 22.42 7.99 17.28
C MET A 185 21.81 6.60 17.19
N LYS A 186 20.59 6.53 16.65
CA LYS A 186 19.93 5.29 16.29
C LYS A 186 20.76 4.51 15.26
N GLY A 187 20.75 3.18 15.33
CA GLY A 187 21.70 2.34 14.60
C GLY A 187 21.64 2.46 13.07
N ASP A 188 20.44 2.50 12.49
CA ASP A 188 20.24 2.70 11.05
C ASP A 188 20.63 4.12 10.59
N HIS A 189 20.42 5.13 11.43
CA HIS A 189 20.89 6.50 11.20
C HIS A 189 22.42 6.59 11.24
N LEU A 190 23.06 5.91 12.19
CA LEU A 190 24.51 5.84 12.29
C LEU A 190 25.12 5.20 11.04
N VAL A 191 24.58 4.06 10.59
CA VAL A 191 25.04 3.42 9.34
C VAL A 191 24.78 4.31 8.12
N GLY A 192 23.63 5.00 8.08
CA GLY A 192 23.31 5.99 7.06
C GLY A 192 24.29 7.17 7.01
N LYS A 193 24.73 7.68 8.17
CA LYS A 193 25.78 8.72 8.28
C LYS A 193 27.06 8.29 7.56
N TYR A 194 27.50 7.04 7.74
CA TYR A 194 28.69 6.52 7.06
C TYR A 194 28.48 6.26 5.58
N TYR A 195 27.26 5.93 5.15
CA TYR A 195 26.93 5.88 3.73
C TYR A 195 27.08 7.26 3.06
N VAL A 196 26.63 8.33 3.73
CA VAL A 196 26.81 9.71 3.25
C VAL A 196 28.28 10.12 3.26
N ALA A 197 29.03 9.75 4.30
CA ALA A 197 30.47 10.00 4.38
C ALA A 197 31.23 9.32 3.24
N PHE A 198 30.87 8.07 2.90
CA PHE A 198 31.41 7.37 1.74
C PHE A 198 31.18 8.15 0.44
N ASP A 199 29.93 8.57 0.20
CA ASP A 199 29.58 9.27 -1.04
C ASP A 199 30.28 10.63 -1.15
N LYS A 200 30.56 11.31 -0.02
CA LYS A 200 31.37 12.52 0.02
C LYS A 200 32.81 12.24 -0.43
N GLU A 201 33.46 11.24 0.16
CA GLU A 201 34.84 10.84 -0.19
C GLU A 201 34.92 10.39 -1.66
N LEU A 202 33.94 9.60 -2.12
CA LEU A 202 33.85 9.18 -3.52
C LEU A 202 33.81 10.38 -4.47
N ARG A 203 33.03 11.42 -4.16
CA ARG A 203 32.96 12.64 -4.98
C ARG A 203 34.30 13.39 -5.00
N GLU A 204 35.03 13.41 -3.89
CA GLU A 204 36.35 14.03 -3.81
C GLU A 204 37.38 13.28 -4.66
N GLN A 205 37.41 11.94 -4.56
CA GLN A 205 38.29 11.09 -5.35
C GLN A 205 37.92 11.01 -6.84
N LEU A 206 36.64 11.21 -7.19
CA LEU A 206 36.18 11.17 -8.58
C LEU A 206 36.67 12.37 -9.40
N LYS A 207 36.84 13.55 -8.79
CA LYS A 207 37.28 14.77 -9.48
C LYS A 207 38.58 14.58 -10.26
N PRO A 208 39.71 14.14 -9.65
CA PRO A 208 40.95 13.96 -10.40
C PRO A 208 40.84 12.90 -11.50
N VAL A 209 40.08 11.82 -11.28
CA VAL A 209 39.86 10.78 -12.31
C VAL A 209 39.13 11.37 -13.53
N LEU A 210 38.10 12.18 -13.32
CA LEU A 210 37.39 12.84 -14.41
C LEU A 210 38.28 13.88 -15.13
N THR A 211 39.13 14.60 -14.40
CA THR A 211 40.12 15.51 -14.99
C THR A 211 41.08 14.75 -15.91
N GLU A 212 41.57 13.58 -15.50
CA GLU A 212 42.43 12.73 -16.33
C GLU A 212 41.71 12.25 -17.59
N VAL A 213 40.45 11.81 -17.46
CA VAL A 213 39.64 11.36 -18.60
C VAL A 213 39.34 12.49 -19.58
N TYR A 214 38.82 13.63 -19.11
CA TYR A 214 38.32 14.69 -19.99
C TYR A 214 39.40 15.65 -20.50
N GLU A 215 40.39 16.00 -19.66
CA GLU A 215 41.41 17.00 -20.04
C GLU A 215 42.65 16.33 -20.64
N LYS A 216 43.09 15.22 -20.06
CA LYS A 216 44.33 14.55 -20.47
C LYS A 216 44.10 13.38 -21.43
N HIS A 217 42.86 12.94 -21.59
CA HIS A 217 42.52 11.71 -22.32
C HIS A 217 43.32 10.50 -21.81
N ASP A 218 43.66 10.50 -20.52
CA ASP A 218 44.41 9.42 -19.88
C ASP A 218 43.44 8.38 -19.33
N LEU A 219 43.52 7.17 -19.88
CA LEU A 219 42.67 6.04 -19.50
C LEU A 219 43.46 4.90 -18.84
N ALA A 220 44.67 5.17 -18.33
CA ALA A 220 45.53 4.14 -17.75
C ALA A 220 44.90 3.42 -16.53
N ALA A 221 44.05 4.12 -15.77
CA ALA A 221 43.36 3.56 -14.61
C ALA A 221 42.20 2.59 -14.94
N PHE A 222 41.85 2.42 -16.22
CA PHE A 222 40.68 1.66 -16.66
C PHE A 222 41.05 0.33 -17.31
N LYS A 223 40.18 -0.68 -17.16
CA LYS A 223 40.29 -1.94 -17.91
C LYS A 223 39.96 -1.71 -19.38
N GLU A 224 40.47 -2.56 -20.27
CA GLU A 224 40.34 -2.37 -21.72
C GLU A 224 38.88 -2.19 -22.19
N ASN A 225 37.97 -3.01 -21.68
CA ASN A 225 36.54 -2.88 -21.98
C ASN A 225 35.89 -1.59 -21.44
N GLN A 226 36.44 -1.00 -20.38
CA GLN A 226 36.00 0.29 -19.85
C GLN A 226 36.56 1.43 -20.71
N LYS A 227 37.83 1.32 -21.16
CA LYS A 227 38.44 2.31 -22.06
C LYS A 227 37.63 2.45 -23.34
N THR A 228 37.31 1.35 -24.02
CA THR A 228 36.50 1.37 -25.25
C THR A 228 35.17 2.10 -25.05
N LYS A 229 34.47 1.83 -23.94
CA LYS A 229 33.21 2.50 -23.63
C LYS A 229 33.38 4.00 -23.36
N ILE A 230 34.44 4.39 -22.65
CA ILE A 230 34.74 5.80 -22.41
C ILE A 230 35.06 6.51 -23.72
N GLU A 231 35.88 5.91 -24.59
CA GLU A 231 36.23 6.45 -25.91
C GLU A 231 35.01 6.61 -26.81
N GLU A 232 34.12 5.61 -26.84
CA GLU A 232 32.83 5.68 -27.57
C GLU A 232 31.94 6.82 -27.07
N SER A 233 31.80 6.96 -25.75
CA SER A 233 31.03 8.05 -25.14
C SER A 233 31.68 9.41 -25.41
N LEU A 234 33.00 9.54 -25.30
CA LEU A 234 33.74 10.78 -25.62
C LEU A 234 33.58 11.18 -27.09
N ALA A 235 33.69 10.22 -28.02
CA ALA A 235 33.48 10.47 -29.45
C ALA A 235 32.03 10.90 -29.74
N THR A 236 31.06 10.28 -29.05
CA THR A 236 29.65 10.66 -29.14
C THR A 236 29.44 12.08 -28.62
N ILE A 237 30.00 12.43 -27.47
CA ILE A 237 29.94 13.78 -26.89
C ILE A 237 30.52 14.81 -27.85
N ALA A 238 31.70 14.55 -28.43
CA ALA A 238 32.35 15.46 -29.38
C ALA A 238 31.45 15.74 -30.60
N LYS A 239 30.87 14.68 -31.20
CA LYS A 239 29.94 14.79 -32.33
C LYS A 239 28.65 15.55 -31.96
N VAL A 240 28.11 15.31 -30.77
CA VAL A 240 26.88 15.98 -30.31
C VAL A 240 27.15 17.45 -29.98
N LYS A 241 28.30 17.78 -29.39
CA LYS A 241 28.74 19.17 -29.12
C LYS A 241 28.95 19.97 -30.41
N GLU A 242 29.52 19.36 -31.45
CA GLU A 242 29.65 20.00 -32.77
C GLU A 242 28.27 20.32 -33.36
N LYS A 243 27.35 19.34 -33.36
CA LYS A 243 25.96 19.56 -33.82
C LYS A 243 25.23 20.63 -33.00
N ARG A 244 25.46 20.65 -31.68
CA ARG A 244 24.88 21.64 -30.76
C ARG A 244 25.37 23.06 -31.07
N ALA A 245 26.65 23.23 -31.43
CA ALA A 245 27.23 24.50 -31.83
C ALA A 245 26.73 25.00 -33.20
N GLN A 246 26.36 24.08 -34.09
CA GLN A 246 25.78 24.40 -35.41
C GLN A 246 24.25 24.62 -35.37
N THR A 247 23.61 24.40 -34.23
CA THR A 247 22.15 24.52 -34.08
C THR A 247 21.76 25.97 -33.77
N ASP A 248 20.78 26.50 -34.50
CA ASP A 248 20.19 27.83 -34.27
C ASP A 248 19.65 27.96 -32.83
N GLU A 249 20.01 29.05 -32.14
CA GLU A 249 19.54 29.35 -30.77
C GLU A 249 18.01 29.47 -30.67
N ALA A 250 17.31 29.77 -31.77
CA ALA A 250 15.85 29.76 -31.80
C ALA A 250 15.26 28.34 -31.62
N ASN A 251 16.02 27.28 -31.92
CA ASN A 251 15.55 25.90 -31.82
C ASN A 251 15.79 25.28 -30.42
N GLN A 252 15.16 25.88 -29.42
CA GLN A 252 15.29 25.51 -28.00
C GLN A 252 14.98 24.03 -27.73
N LYS A 253 14.08 23.41 -28.51
CA LYS A 253 13.75 21.99 -28.37
C LYS A 253 14.92 21.08 -28.75
N LEU A 254 15.51 21.28 -29.93
CA LEU A 254 16.64 20.47 -30.38
C LEU A 254 17.87 20.69 -29.49
N ILE A 255 18.05 21.91 -29.01
CA ILE A 255 19.07 22.27 -28.01
C ILE A 255 18.95 21.40 -26.76
N ALA A 256 17.75 21.36 -26.16
CA ALA A 256 17.50 20.57 -24.96
C ALA A 256 17.76 19.08 -25.18
N GLU A 257 17.32 18.52 -26.32
CA GLU A 257 17.56 17.12 -26.68
C GLU A 257 19.06 16.78 -26.83
N LEU A 258 19.85 17.69 -27.40
CA LEU A 258 21.30 17.50 -27.55
C LEU A 258 22.03 17.63 -26.22
N ASP A 259 21.63 18.59 -25.37
CA ASP A 259 22.21 18.79 -24.04
C ASP A 259 21.89 17.59 -23.12
N GLU A 260 20.67 17.05 -23.19
CA GLU A 260 20.28 15.81 -22.50
C GLU A 260 21.12 14.62 -22.97
N LYS A 261 21.38 14.51 -24.27
CA LYS A 261 22.23 13.45 -24.83
C LYS A 261 23.69 13.57 -24.38
N ILE A 262 24.23 14.78 -24.30
CA ILE A 262 25.58 15.01 -23.74
C ILE A 262 25.60 14.57 -22.28
N ALA A 263 24.64 15.03 -21.47
CA ALA A 263 24.55 14.68 -20.06
C ALA A 263 24.47 13.15 -19.86
N ALA A 264 23.67 12.45 -20.68
CA ALA A 264 23.54 10.99 -20.62
C ALA A 264 24.87 10.26 -20.90
N GLU A 265 25.68 10.71 -21.87
CA GLU A 265 27.01 10.14 -22.13
C GLU A 265 28.02 10.50 -21.04
N GLU A 266 28.00 11.74 -20.54
CA GLU A 266 28.85 12.15 -19.42
C GLU A 266 28.55 11.34 -18.16
N ASP A 267 27.29 11.00 -17.92
CA ASP A 267 26.88 10.16 -16.80
C ASP A 267 27.37 8.71 -16.95
N LYS A 268 27.39 8.15 -18.17
CA LYS A 268 28.04 6.85 -18.41
C LYS A 268 29.52 6.87 -18.06
N ILE A 269 30.23 7.92 -18.48
CA ILE A 269 31.66 8.09 -18.15
C ILE A 269 31.83 8.22 -16.63
N LYS A 270 31.01 9.03 -15.95
CA LYS A 270 31.06 9.19 -14.49
C LYS A 270 30.84 7.87 -13.76
N GLU A 271 29.90 7.03 -14.19
CA GLU A 271 29.66 5.71 -13.57
C GLU A 271 30.83 4.75 -13.76
N ILE A 272 31.50 4.79 -14.92
CA ILE A 272 32.73 4.00 -15.14
C ILE A 272 33.87 4.54 -14.27
N ALA A 273 34.08 5.86 -14.27
CA ALA A 273 35.10 6.57 -13.50
C ALA A 273 34.98 6.33 -11.99
N LYS A 274 33.75 6.28 -11.44
CA LYS A 274 33.53 5.94 -10.04
C LYS A 274 34.16 4.61 -9.65
N ASN A 275 34.08 3.59 -10.51
CA ASN A 275 34.64 2.28 -10.21
C ASN A 275 36.18 2.23 -10.25
N ALA A 276 36.83 3.27 -10.78
CA ALA A 276 38.29 3.40 -10.80
C ALA A 276 38.83 4.21 -9.61
N THR A 277 37.97 4.81 -8.78
CA THR A 277 38.45 5.54 -7.60
C THR A 277 39.01 4.58 -6.55
N PRO A 278 40.06 4.97 -5.81
CA PRO A 278 40.64 4.13 -4.76
C PRO A 278 39.61 3.57 -3.79
N ILE A 279 38.69 4.40 -3.29
CA ILE A 279 37.67 3.97 -2.32
C ILE A 279 36.71 2.93 -2.89
N MET A 280 36.32 3.02 -4.17
CA MET A 280 35.46 2.01 -4.80
C MET A 280 36.20 0.71 -5.06
N ILE A 281 37.49 0.75 -5.40
CA ILE A 281 38.32 -0.45 -5.54
C ILE A 281 38.40 -1.19 -4.19
N GLU A 282 38.66 -0.47 -3.10
CA GLU A 282 38.67 -1.05 -1.74
C GLU A 282 37.30 -1.63 -1.37
N THR A 283 36.21 -0.97 -1.76
CA THR A 283 34.84 -1.44 -1.49
C THR A 283 34.53 -2.72 -2.27
N GLN A 284 34.97 -2.82 -3.53
CA GLN A 284 34.82 -4.04 -4.33
C GLN A 284 35.64 -5.19 -3.73
N GLN A 285 36.84 -4.92 -3.22
CA GLN A 285 37.65 -5.91 -2.52
C GLN A 285 36.97 -6.37 -1.22
N MET A 286 36.36 -5.47 -0.45
CA MET A 286 35.58 -5.82 0.73
C MET A 286 34.38 -6.71 0.37
N LEU A 287 33.67 -6.41 -0.72
CA LEU A 287 32.57 -7.27 -1.20
C LEU A 287 33.07 -8.68 -1.55
N GLN A 288 34.20 -8.79 -2.26
CA GLN A 288 34.80 -10.09 -2.58
C GLN A 288 35.20 -10.87 -1.33
N LYS A 289 35.74 -10.19 -0.30
CA LYS A 289 36.05 -10.79 1.00
C LYS A 289 34.78 -11.28 1.71
N TRP A 290 33.71 -10.48 1.68
CA TRP A 290 32.41 -10.87 2.23
C TRP A 290 31.87 -12.13 1.52
N GLU A 291 31.92 -12.17 0.19
CA GLU A 291 31.49 -13.34 -0.60
C GLU A 291 32.36 -14.58 -0.34
N ALA A 292 33.64 -14.39 0.02
CA ALA A 292 34.56 -15.46 0.40
C ALA A 292 34.41 -15.90 1.87
N GLY A 293 33.54 -15.25 2.66
CA GLY A 293 33.33 -15.55 4.07
C GLY A 293 34.50 -15.14 4.98
N ASP A 294 35.25 -14.09 4.62
CA ASP A 294 36.32 -13.53 5.44
C ASP A 294 35.80 -13.15 6.84
N GLU A 295 36.41 -13.69 7.89
CA GLU A 295 35.91 -13.60 9.27
C GLU A 295 35.81 -12.15 9.77
N GLU A 296 36.79 -11.30 9.44
CA GLU A 296 36.80 -9.90 9.87
C GLU A 296 35.67 -9.11 9.19
N VAL A 297 35.52 -9.28 7.87
CA VAL A 297 34.47 -8.60 7.10
C VAL A 297 33.09 -9.09 7.51
N MET A 298 32.91 -10.39 7.76
CA MET A 298 31.64 -10.96 8.22
C MET A 298 31.27 -10.46 9.62
N ASN A 299 32.23 -10.37 10.54
CA ASN A 299 31.98 -9.84 11.89
C ASN A 299 31.55 -8.37 11.85
N LEU A 300 32.22 -7.55 11.04
CA LEU A 300 31.82 -6.16 10.83
C LEU A 300 30.42 -6.05 10.23
N TRP A 301 30.12 -6.88 9.24
CA TRP A 301 28.81 -6.95 8.59
C TRP A 301 27.71 -7.30 9.59
N HIS A 302 27.90 -8.35 10.40
CA HIS A 302 26.96 -8.73 11.46
C HIS A 302 26.73 -7.60 12.47
N THR A 303 27.80 -6.91 12.85
CA THR A 303 27.75 -5.81 13.83
C THR A 303 26.91 -4.65 13.30
N MET A 304 27.24 -4.16 12.10
CA MET A 304 26.57 -2.98 11.54
C MET A 304 25.13 -3.28 11.14
N ASN A 305 24.85 -4.45 10.55
CA ASN A 305 23.47 -4.83 10.27
C ASN A 305 22.67 -5.06 11.55
N GLY A 306 23.27 -5.59 12.62
CA GLY A 306 22.62 -5.70 13.92
C GLY A 306 22.11 -4.35 14.45
N TRP A 307 22.92 -3.30 14.32
CA TRP A 307 22.51 -1.93 14.67
C TRP A 307 21.33 -1.45 13.82
N VAL A 308 21.38 -1.71 12.51
CA VAL A 308 20.32 -1.31 11.58
C VAL A 308 19.02 -2.05 11.87
N TYR A 309 19.09 -3.36 12.15
CA TYR A 309 17.90 -4.16 12.49
C TYR A 309 17.23 -3.66 13.78
N ALA A 310 18.01 -3.32 14.80
CA ALA A 310 17.48 -2.70 16.01
C ALA A 310 16.80 -1.36 15.71
N GLY A 311 17.44 -0.52 14.89
CA GLY A 311 16.87 0.75 14.47
C GLY A 311 15.55 0.59 13.68
N PHE A 312 15.51 -0.31 12.70
CA PHE A 312 14.28 -0.59 11.96
C PHE A 312 13.17 -1.12 12.86
N ALA A 313 13.48 -1.97 13.85
CA ALA A 313 12.50 -2.47 14.81
C ALA A 313 11.84 -1.35 15.62
N GLU A 314 12.59 -0.31 16.00
CA GLU A 314 12.03 0.88 16.66
C GLU A 314 11.05 1.63 15.74
N THR A 315 11.43 1.90 14.49
CA THR A 315 10.55 2.58 13.51
C THR A 315 9.30 1.75 13.21
N TYR A 316 9.43 0.42 13.03
CA TYR A 316 8.29 -0.45 12.79
C TYR A 316 7.31 -0.46 13.96
N LYS A 317 7.84 -0.49 15.20
CA LYS A 317 7.03 -0.39 16.41
C LYS A 317 6.27 0.94 16.47
N GLN A 318 6.92 2.06 16.16
CA GLN A 318 6.27 3.37 16.14
C GLN A 318 5.22 3.47 15.02
N LEU A 319 5.48 2.88 13.85
CA LEU A 319 4.50 2.75 12.78
C LEU A 319 3.35 1.79 13.13
N GLY A 320 3.49 0.93 14.13
CA GLY A 320 2.52 -0.11 14.47
C GLY A 320 2.41 -1.19 13.39
N VAL A 321 3.53 -1.56 12.76
CA VAL A 321 3.60 -2.67 11.80
C VAL A 321 4.48 -3.80 12.33
N ASP A 322 4.13 -5.03 11.96
CA ASP A 322 4.79 -6.25 12.42
C ASP A 322 5.03 -7.22 11.25
N PHE A 323 5.76 -8.30 11.51
CA PHE A 323 6.09 -9.33 10.51
C PHE A 323 6.16 -10.70 11.17
N ASP A 324 5.61 -11.72 10.52
CA ASP A 324 5.68 -13.12 10.95
C ASP A 324 7.01 -13.78 10.56
N LYS A 325 7.58 -13.34 9.43
CA LYS A 325 8.83 -13.88 8.90
C LYS A 325 9.71 -12.82 8.25
N TYR A 326 10.98 -12.82 8.65
CA TYR A 326 12.04 -12.09 7.97
C TYR A 326 12.80 -13.06 7.04
N TYR A 327 12.96 -12.65 5.79
CA TYR A 327 13.92 -13.20 4.85
C TYR A 327 15.05 -12.20 4.65
N TYR A 328 16.23 -12.70 4.35
CA TYR A 328 17.42 -11.88 4.15
C TYR A 328 18.04 -12.21 2.80
N GLU A 329 18.41 -11.20 2.02
CA GLU A 329 19.10 -11.41 0.75
C GLU A 329 20.44 -12.13 0.96
N SER A 330 21.12 -11.89 2.08
CA SER A 330 22.33 -12.62 2.48
C SER A 330 22.15 -14.14 2.58
N ASN A 331 20.92 -14.62 2.82
CA ASN A 331 20.60 -16.05 2.88
C ASN A 331 20.10 -16.61 1.54
N THR A 332 19.59 -15.75 0.65
CA THR A 332 18.87 -16.16 -0.56
C THR A 332 19.61 -15.87 -1.86
N TYR A 333 20.67 -15.06 -1.84
CA TYR A 333 21.38 -14.61 -3.05
C TYR A 333 22.04 -15.71 -3.88
N LEU A 334 22.26 -16.89 -3.30
CA LEU A 334 22.79 -18.08 -3.98
C LEU A 334 21.69 -18.99 -4.55
N LEU A 335 20.43 -18.74 -4.22
CA LEU A 335 19.30 -19.54 -4.69
C LEU A 335 19.01 -19.27 -6.18
N GLY A 336 18.30 -20.21 -6.80
CA GLY A 336 17.80 -20.08 -8.16
C GLY A 336 18.75 -20.58 -9.25
N LYS A 337 20.00 -20.95 -8.94
CA LYS A 337 20.90 -21.58 -9.92
C LYS A 337 20.38 -22.94 -10.39
N ASP A 338 19.82 -23.72 -9.46
CA ASP A 338 19.07 -24.95 -9.71
C ASP A 338 17.87 -24.70 -10.65
N ILE A 339 17.17 -23.58 -10.47
CA ILE A 339 16.07 -23.16 -11.35
C ILE A 339 16.57 -22.85 -12.78
N ILE A 340 17.79 -22.31 -12.92
CA ILE A 340 18.41 -22.09 -14.25
C ILE A 340 18.65 -23.42 -14.96
N GLU A 341 19.19 -24.41 -14.26
CA GLU A 341 19.44 -25.74 -14.83
C GLU A 341 18.13 -26.42 -15.24
N GLU A 342 17.10 -26.34 -14.40
CA GLU A 342 15.75 -26.83 -14.70
C GLU A 342 15.17 -26.15 -15.94
N GLY A 343 15.26 -24.82 -16.04
CA GLY A 343 14.71 -24.08 -17.17
C GLY A 343 15.43 -24.36 -18.49
N LEU A 344 16.74 -24.61 -18.45
CA LEU A 344 17.50 -25.10 -19.61
C LEU A 344 17.04 -26.50 -20.03
N ALA A 345 16.86 -27.41 -19.06
CA ALA A 345 16.39 -28.77 -19.33
C ALA A 345 14.97 -28.82 -19.91
N LYS A 346 14.10 -27.89 -19.49
CA LYS A 346 12.74 -27.73 -19.99
C LYS A 346 12.66 -26.96 -21.32
N GLY A 347 13.77 -26.38 -21.81
CA GLY A 347 13.78 -25.54 -23.00
C GLY A 347 13.10 -24.17 -22.82
N VAL A 348 12.85 -23.76 -21.57
CA VAL A 348 12.33 -22.42 -21.24
C VAL A 348 13.44 -21.38 -21.35
N PHE A 349 14.66 -21.78 -20.98
CA PHE A 349 15.86 -20.96 -21.11
C PHE A 349 16.75 -21.45 -22.24
N PHE A 350 17.57 -20.56 -22.79
CA PHE A 350 18.57 -20.88 -23.79
C PHE A 350 19.92 -20.21 -23.49
N LYS A 351 21.00 -20.79 -24.00
CA LYS A 351 22.36 -20.23 -23.87
C LYS A 351 22.76 -19.48 -25.14
N LYS A 352 23.39 -18.32 -24.96
CA LYS A 352 24.08 -17.60 -26.04
C LYS A 352 25.54 -18.06 -26.15
N ALA A 353 26.21 -17.61 -27.22
CA ALA A 353 27.60 -18.00 -27.54
C ALA A 353 28.62 -17.61 -26.45
N ASP A 354 28.32 -16.61 -25.63
CA ASP A 354 29.14 -16.17 -24.49
C ASP A 354 28.84 -16.94 -23.19
N ASN A 355 28.12 -18.07 -23.27
CA ASN A 355 27.63 -18.88 -22.16
C ASN A 355 26.58 -18.23 -21.25
N SER A 356 26.14 -17.01 -21.54
CA SER A 356 25.06 -16.40 -20.76
C SER A 356 23.73 -17.09 -21.04
N VAL A 357 22.86 -17.17 -20.02
CA VAL A 357 21.55 -17.84 -20.08
C VAL A 357 20.44 -16.80 -20.11
N TRP A 358 19.49 -17.01 -21.02
CA TRP A 358 18.41 -16.07 -21.32
C TRP A 358 17.06 -16.77 -21.41
N ILE A 359 15.99 -15.99 -21.26
CA ILE A 359 14.62 -16.36 -21.65
C ILE A 359 14.16 -15.43 -22.77
N ASP A 360 13.45 -15.98 -23.76
CA ASP A 360 12.73 -15.20 -24.77
C ASP A 360 11.27 -15.04 -24.34
N LEU A 361 10.84 -13.79 -24.18
CA LEU A 361 9.47 -13.40 -23.81
C LEU A 361 8.79 -12.59 -24.93
N SER A 362 9.33 -12.62 -26.15
CA SER A 362 8.81 -11.88 -27.31
C SER A 362 7.37 -12.28 -27.63
N SER A 363 7.00 -13.55 -27.44
CA SER A 363 5.62 -14.04 -27.59
C SER A 363 4.63 -13.40 -26.61
N ASP A 364 5.12 -12.89 -25.48
CA ASP A 364 4.35 -12.28 -24.40
C ASP A 364 4.42 -10.73 -24.45
N GLY A 365 4.99 -10.19 -25.54
CA GLY A 365 5.16 -8.76 -25.77
C GLY A 365 6.27 -8.10 -24.93
N LEU A 366 7.30 -8.88 -24.56
CA LEU A 366 8.46 -8.42 -23.78
C LEU A 366 9.78 -8.79 -24.48
N ASP A 367 10.90 -8.25 -24.03
CA ASP A 367 12.21 -8.53 -24.61
C ASP A 367 12.86 -9.80 -24.03
N GLU A 368 13.93 -10.27 -24.66
CA GLU A 368 14.80 -11.29 -24.08
C GLU A 368 15.39 -10.80 -22.74
N LYS A 369 15.33 -11.64 -21.71
CA LYS A 369 15.86 -11.33 -20.39
C LYS A 369 17.02 -12.24 -20.02
N LEU A 370 18.13 -11.64 -19.62
CA LEU A 370 19.27 -12.33 -19.02
C LEU A 370 18.87 -12.90 -17.64
N VAL A 371 19.07 -14.20 -17.44
CA VAL A 371 18.80 -14.91 -16.18
C VAL A 371 20.05 -15.53 -15.56
N LEU A 372 21.18 -15.61 -16.27
CA LEU A 372 22.48 -15.95 -15.69
C LEU A 372 23.59 -15.37 -16.56
N ARG A 373 24.60 -14.75 -15.96
CA ARG A 373 25.76 -14.23 -16.70
C ARG A 373 26.63 -15.38 -17.21
N GLY A 374 27.40 -15.13 -18.27
CA GLY A 374 28.29 -16.13 -18.87
C GLY A 374 29.42 -16.62 -17.95
N ASP A 375 29.77 -15.82 -16.92
CA ASP A 375 30.70 -16.19 -15.85
C ASP A 375 30.04 -17.02 -14.72
N GLY A 376 28.75 -17.34 -14.83
CA GLY A 376 27.99 -18.11 -13.83
C GLY A 376 27.44 -17.27 -12.67
N THR A 377 27.59 -15.95 -12.71
CA THR A 377 27.05 -15.04 -11.69
C THR A 377 25.53 -14.87 -11.86
N SER A 378 24.79 -15.05 -10.76
CA SER A 378 23.35 -14.80 -10.69
C SER A 378 23.04 -13.31 -10.85
N VAL A 379 21.90 -13.00 -11.47
CA VAL A 379 21.32 -11.65 -11.52
C VAL A 379 20.12 -11.57 -10.59
N TYR A 380 19.59 -10.37 -10.33
CA TYR A 380 18.46 -10.19 -9.39
C TYR A 380 17.26 -11.09 -9.71
N ILE A 381 16.87 -11.20 -10.99
CA ILE A 381 15.76 -12.08 -11.40
C ILE A 381 16.03 -13.56 -11.04
N THR A 382 17.28 -14.02 -11.06
CA THR A 382 17.66 -15.37 -10.62
C THR A 382 17.40 -15.58 -9.14
N GLN A 383 17.81 -14.59 -8.34
CA GLN A 383 17.70 -14.60 -6.89
C GLN A 383 16.23 -14.57 -6.49
N ASP A 384 15.44 -13.71 -7.13
CA ASP A 384 14.01 -13.58 -6.86
C ASP A 384 13.22 -14.84 -7.22
N MET A 385 13.61 -15.57 -8.29
CA MET A 385 13.04 -16.89 -8.56
C MET A 385 13.31 -17.87 -7.42
N GLY A 386 14.55 -17.89 -6.91
CA GLY A 386 14.93 -18.71 -5.77
C GLY A 386 14.18 -18.34 -4.49
N THR A 387 14.07 -17.04 -4.21
CA THR A 387 13.34 -16.51 -3.06
C THR A 387 11.84 -16.78 -3.15
N ALA A 388 11.23 -16.65 -4.33
CA ALA A 388 9.83 -17.01 -4.54
C ALA A 388 9.58 -18.51 -4.27
N GLN A 389 10.48 -19.38 -4.75
CA GLN A 389 10.41 -20.81 -4.48
C GLN A 389 10.60 -21.15 -2.99
N LEU A 390 11.54 -20.48 -2.31
CA LEU A 390 11.75 -20.63 -0.86
C LEU A 390 10.48 -20.29 -0.08
N LYS A 391 9.89 -19.12 -0.37
CA LYS A 391 8.64 -18.68 0.27
C LYS A 391 7.51 -19.69 0.07
N TYR A 392 7.40 -20.25 -1.13
CA TYR A 392 6.42 -21.29 -1.43
C TYR A 392 6.69 -22.58 -0.65
N ASN A 393 7.95 -23.00 -0.53
CA ASN A 393 8.30 -24.21 0.21
C ASN A 393 8.06 -24.06 1.72
N ASP A 394 8.24 -22.86 2.27
CA ASP A 394 8.05 -22.60 3.70
C ASP A 394 6.56 -22.64 4.10
N TYR A 395 5.65 -22.17 3.24
CA TYR A 395 4.25 -21.94 3.63
C TYR A 395 3.19 -22.62 2.76
N HIS A 396 3.54 -23.04 1.54
CA HIS A 396 2.62 -23.56 0.53
C HIS A 396 1.39 -22.67 0.32
N MET A 397 1.62 -21.36 0.18
CA MET A 397 0.55 -20.38 0.05
C MET A 397 -0.18 -20.49 -1.31
N ASP A 398 -1.47 -20.17 -1.30
CA ASP A 398 -2.30 -20.06 -2.50
C ASP A 398 -2.03 -18.76 -3.26
N LYS A 399 -1.69 -17.69 -2.52
CA LYS A 399 -1.37 -16.36 -3.07
C LYS A 399 -0.13 -15.76 -2.42
N SER A 400 0.66 -15.02 -3.19
CA SER A 400 1.79 -14.23 -2.69
C SER A 400 1.74 -12.83 -3.28
N ILE A 401 1.50 -11.85 -2.42
CA ILE A 401 1.33 -10.44 -2.76
C ILE A 401 2.64 -9.70 -2.48
N TYR A 402 3.22 -9.13 -3.51
CA TYR A 402 4.43 -8.31 -3.45
C TYR A 402 4.01 -6.84 -3.46
N VAL A 403 4.19 -6.13 -2.34
CA VAL A 403 3.87 -4.70 -2.23
C VAL A 403 5.11 -3.91 -2.59
N VAL A 404 5.20 -3.46 -3.84
CA VAL A 404 6.41 -2.80 -4.37
C VAL A 404 6.03 -1.64 -5.30
N GLY A 405 6.82 -0.56 -5.26
CA GLY A 405 6.61 0.64 -6.06
C GLY A 405 6.58 0.37 -7.56
N ASN A 406 5.86 1.22 -8.30
CA ASN A 406 5.63 1.05 -9.73
C ASN A 406 6.89 1.12 -10.61
N GLU A 407 8.03 1.58 -10.07
CA GLU A 407 9.31 1.46 -10.76
C GLU A 407 9.75 0.02 -11.05
N GLN A 408 9.14 -0.99 -10.39
CA GLN A 408 9.48 -2.41 -10.57
C GLN A 408 8.42 -3.22 -11.35
N ASP A 409 7.42 -2.57 -11.95
CA ASP A 409 6.34 -3.25 -12.70
C ASP A 409 6.87 -4.24 -13.74
N TYR A 410 7.86 -3.81 -14.54
CA TYR A 410 8.47 -4.66 -15.56
C TYR A 410 9.16 -5.88 -14.96
N HIS A 411 9.85 -5.69 -13.82
CA HIS A 411 10.61 -6.75 -13.16
C HIS A 411 9.67 -7.87 -12.67
N PHE A 412 8.61 -7.52 -11.93
CA PHE A 412 7.66 -8.52 -11.43
C PHE A 412 6.86 -9.19 -12.54
N LYS A 413 6.48 -8.44 -13.60
CA LYS A 413 5.85 -9.04 -14.78
C LYS A 413 6.74 -10.14 -15.39
N VAL A 414 8.04 -9.85 -15.56
CA VAL A 414 9.01 -10.82 -16.08
C VAL A 414 9.20 -12.00 -15.13
N LEU A 415 9.35 -11.73 -13.82
CA LEU A 415 9.56 -12.76 -12.80
C LEU A 415 8.41 -13.78 -12.78
N PHE A 416 7.17 -13.30 -12.73
CA PHE A 416 6.00 -14.18 -12.64
C PHE A 416 5.81 -14.99 -13.93
N LEU A 417 6.01 -14.38 -15.10
CA LEU A 417 5.98 -15.09 -16.38
C LEU A 417 7.03 -16.20 -16.46
N ILE A 418 8.24 -15.95 -15.94
CA ILE A 418 9.29 -16.98 -15.90
C ILE A 418 8.82 -18.16 -15.02
N LEU A 419 8.35 -17.89 -13.80
CA LEU A 419 7.90 -18.92 -12.86
C LEU A 419 6.71 -19.73 -13.42
N GLN A 420 5.78 -19.08 -14.13
CA GLN A 420 4.67 -19.74 -14.84
C GLN A 420 5.16 -20.63 -16.00
N LYS A 421 6.05 -20.12 -16.86
CA LYS A 421 6.61 -20.91 -17.98
C LYS A 421 7.45 -22.09 -17.51
N LEU A 422 8.11 -21.97 -16.36
CA LEU A 422 8.78 -23.09 -15.70
C LEU A 422 7.81 -24.11 -15.09
N GLY A 423 6.52 -23.77 -14.95
CA GLY A 423 5.50 -24.60 -14.34
C GLY A 423 5.70 -24.76 -12.83
N LYS A 424 6.20 -23.72 -12.16
CA LYS A 424 6.36 -23.74 -10.71
C LYS A 424 5.00 -23.76 -10.01
N THR A 425 4.83 -24.62 -9.03
CA THR A 425 3.60 -24.68 -8.23
C THR A 425 3.43 -23.35 -7.48
N GLY A 426 2.21 -22.81 -7.47
CA GLY A 426 1.89 -21.51 -6.87
C GLY A 426 2.22 -20.28 -7.73
N ALA A 427 2.81 -20.45 -8.93
CA ALA A 427 3.17 -19.32 -9.80
C ALA A 427 1.96 -18.47 -10.24
N ASP A 428 0.79 -19.09 -10.42
CA ASP A 428 -0.46 -18.39 -10.77
C ASP A 428 -1.04 -17.57 -9.61
N GLY A 429 -0.59 -17.81 -8.38
CA GLY A 429 -0.98 -17.07 -7.18
C GLY A 429 -0.11 -15.84 -6.90
N LEU A 430 0.92 -15.57 -7.71
CA LEU A 430 1.82 -14.44 -7.52
C LEU A 430 1.16 -13.14 -8.03
N PHE A 431 1.18 -12.11 -7.20
CA PHE A 431 0.56 -10.82 -7.52
C PHE A 431 1.44 -9.66 -7.10
N HIS A 432 1.60 -8.66 -7.97
CA HIS A 432 2.33 -7.43 -7.67
C HIS A 432 1.32 -6.32 -7.36
N LEU A 433 1.24 -5.96 -6.08
CA LEU A 433 0.54 -4.76 -5.66
C LEU A 433 1.43 -3.54 -5.94
N SER A 434 1.40 -3.11 -7.19
CA SER A 434 2.08 -1.90 -7.66
C SER A 434 1.44 -0.65 -7.06
N TYR A 435 2.26 0.18 -6.41
CA TYR A 435 1.79 1.45 -5.85
C TYR A 435 2.53 2.67 -6.44
N GLY A 436 1.81 3.78 -6.52
CA GLY A 436 2.33 5.06 -6.97
C GLY A 436 3.20 5.76 -5.92
N MET A 437 4.18 6.52 -6.38
CA MET A 437 5.12 7.25 -5.52
C MET A 437 4.45 8.36 -4.71
N VAL A 438 5.07 8.71 -3.58
CA VAL A 438 4.71 9.87 -2.75
C VAL A 438 5.69 10.99 -3.00
N ASP A 439 5.17 12.18 -3.27
CA ASP A 439 5.94 13.42 -3.35
C ASP A 439 5.57 14.35 -2.20
N LEU A 440 6.47 15.28 -1.89
CA LEU A 440 6.21 16.41 -1.01
C LEU A 440 5.99 17.67 -1.85
N PRO A 441 5.32 18.72 -1.33
CA PRO A 441 5.17 20.00 -2.03
C PRO A 441 6.51 20.63 -2.47
N SER A 442 7.58 20.37 -1.72
CA SER A 442 8.94 20.81 -2.04
C SER A 442 9.59 20.06 -3.21
N GLY A 443 8.96 19.02 -3.73
CA GLY A 443 9.41 18.23 -4.88
C GLY A 443 9.75 16.77 -4.57
N LYS A 444 10.45 16.10 -5.50
CA LYS A 444 10.86 14.70 -5.34
C LYS A 444 11.95 14.56 -4.26
N MET A 445 11.80 13.56 -3.39
CA MET A 445 12.83 13.17 -2.40
C MET A 445 14.14 12.74 -3.09
N LYS A 446 15.26 13.39 -2.77
CA LYS A 446 16.60 13.02 -3.28
C LYS A 446 17.52 12.57 -2.15
N SER A 447 17.85 11.27 -2.12
CA SER A 447 18.76 10.67 -1.13
C SER A 447 20.20 11.15 -1.21
N ARG A 448 20.64 11.63 -2.39
CA ARG A 448 22.03 12.01 -2.65
C ARG A 448 22.37 13.46 -2.25
N GLU A 449 21.38 14.27 -1.92
CA GLU A 449 21.52 15.71 -1.61
C GLU A 449 21.10 16.04 -0.16
N GLY A 450 20.76 15.02 0.67
CA GLY A 450 20.37 15.22 2.07
C GLY A 450 18.91 15.69 2.28
N THR A 451 18.05 15.51 1.28
CA THR A 451 16.67 16.03 1.24
C THR A 451 15.62 14.91 1.35
N VAL A 452 15.99 13.74 1.86
CA VAL A 452 15.03 12.66 2.14
C VAL A 452 14.43 12.91 3.50
N VAL A 453 13.10 12.96 3.56
CA VAL A 453 12.37 13.01 4.82
C VAL A 453 12.44 11.62 5.44
N ASP A 454 13.18 11.54 6.54
CA ASP A 454 13.32 10.36 7.37
C ASP A 454 11.97 9.94 7.95
N ALA A 455 11.77 8.64 8.15
CA ALA A 455 10.50 8.14 8.67
C ALA A 455 10.26 8.58 10.11
N ASP A 456 11.31 8.56 10.94
CA ASP A 456 11.23 8.90 12.36
C ASP A 456 10.97 10.41 12.53
N ASP A 457 11.68 11.24 11.77
CA ASP A 457 11.48 12.70 11.76
C ASP A 457 10.06 13.06 11.32
N LEU A 458 9.53 12.39 10.29
CA LEU A 458 8.17 12.66 9.82
C LEU A 458 7.12 12.28 10.86
N MET A 459 7.27 11.14 11.53
CA MET A 459 6.36 10.75 12.60
C MET A 459 6.42 11.75 13.76
N ALA A 460 7.60 12.19 14.16
CA ALA A 460 7.77 13.22 15.19
C ALA A 460 7.16 14.57 14.79
N GLU A 461 7.29 14.97 13.52
CA GLU A 461 6.65 16.18 12.97
C GLU A 461 5.12 16.06 13.06
N MET A 462 4.56 14.92 12.64
CA MET A 462 3.13 14.65 12.69
C MET A 462 2.55 14.70 14.11
N GLU A 463 3.28 14.15 15.09
CA GLU A 463 2.92 14.23 16.51
C GLU A 463 2.98 15.68 17.03
N THR A 464 3.99 16.44 16.62
CA THR A 464 4.14 17.85 17.00
C THR A 464 2.99 18.69 16.45
N THR A 465 2.66 18.54 15.16
CA THR A 465 1.52 19.21 14.54
C THR A 465 0.20 18.83 15.21
N ALA A 466 0.01 17.54 15.54
CA ALA A 466 -1.16 17.07 16.27
C ALA A 466 -1.28 17.71 17.66
N LYS A 467 -0.17 17.82 18.39
CA LYS A 467 -0.13 18.52 19.68
C LYS A 467 -0.57 19.98 19.55
N GLU A 468 0.07 20.74 18.67
CA GLU A 468 -0.20 22.17 18.49
C GLU A 468 -1.66 22.44 18.15
N GLN A 469 -2.23 21.67 17.22
CA GLN A 469 -3.63 21.83 16.84
C GLN A 469 -4.61 21.41 17.93
N THR A 470 -4.33 20.30 18.64
CA THR A 470 -5.19 19.82 19.73
C THR A 470 -5.21 20.80 20.89
N GLU A 471 -4.05 21.37 21.26
CA GLU A 471 -3.94 22.38 22.31
C GLU A 471 -4.64 23.69 21.92
N ALA A 472 -4.56 24.10 20.65
CA ALA A 472 -5.26 25.29 20.15
C ALA A 472 -6.79 25.20 20.26
N MET A 473 -7.37 24.00 20.32
CA MET A 473 -8.80 23.79 20.54
C MET A 473 -9.24 23.96 22.02
N GLY A 474 -8.31 24.03 22.97
CA GLY A 474 -8.57 24.40 24.36
C GLY A 474 -9.36 23.38 25.19
N LYS A 475 -9.26 22.07 24.90
CA LYS A 475 -10.05 21.01 25.57
C LYS A 475 -9.25 19.87 26.20
N VAL A 476 -7.94 20.06 26.41
CA VAL A 476 -7.04 19.02 26.95
C VAL A 476 -6.74 19.16 28.44
N ASP A 477 -7.31 20.16 29.13
CA ASP A 477 -7.00 20.45 30.54
C ASP A 477 -7.37 19.31 31.51
N ALA A 478 -8.30 18.44 31.10
CA ALA A 478 -8.77 17.30 31.89
C ALA A 478 -7.97 15.99 31.63
N PHE A 479 -6.86 16.07 30.90
CA PHE A 479 -5.96 14.95 30.62
C PHE A 479 -4.69 15.06 31.48
N SER A 480 -4.16 13.93 31.93
CA SER A 480 -2.80 13.89 32.48
C SER A 480 -1.77 14.13 31.37
N GLU A 481 -0.54 14.48 31.74
CA GLU A 481 0.52 14.67 30.73
C GLU A 481 0.80 13.39 29.94
N ASP A 482 0.76 12.22 30.59
CA ASP A 482 0.93 10.92 29.92
C ASP A 482 -0.22 10.65 28.93
N ASP A 483 -1.47 10.96 29.32
CA ASP A 483 -2.62 10.80 28.42
C ASP A 483 -2.56 11.77 27.24
N LYS A 484 -2.03 12.99 27.44
CA LYS A 484 -1.83 13.97 26.36
C LYS A 484 -0.82 13.46 25.34
N VAL A 485 0.33 12.95 25.79
CA VAL A 485 1.36 12.38 24.89
C VAL A 485 0.77 11.22 24.08
N ALA A 486 0.06 10.29 24.72
CA ALA A 486 -0.59 9.18 24.02
C ALA A 486 -1.66 9.67 23.02
N LEU A 487 -2.43 10.70 23.37
CA LEU A 487 -3.42 11.31 22.49
C LEU A 487 -2.77 11.96 21.26
N TYR A 488 -1.71 12.75 21.44
CA TYR A 488 -1.01 13.40 20.33
C TYR A 488 -0.39 12.37 19.38
N HIS A 489 0.22 11.31 19.93
CA HIS A 489 0.70 10.18 19.14
C HIS A 489 -0.44 9.54 18.32
N THR A 490 -1.56 9.23 18.97
CA THR A 490 -2.73 8.63 18.32
C THR A 490 -3.25 9.50 17.17
N ILE A 491 -3.36 10.81 17.38
CA ILE A 491 -3.87 11.76 16.38
C ILE A 491 -2.86 11.92 15.23
N GLY A 492 -1.58 12.15 15.53
CA GLY A 492 -0.53 12.33 14.54
C GLY A 492 -0.35 11.10 13.64
N MET A 493 -0.31 9.92 14.25
CA MET A 493 -0.24 8.66 13.50
C MET A 493 -1.52 8.40 12.72
N GLY A 494 -2.70 8.73 13.28
CA GLY A 494 -3.98 8.63 12.56
C GLY A 494 -4.04 9.52 11.33
N ALA A 495 -3.55 10.75 11.43
CA ALA A 495 -3.42 11.68 10.31
C ALA A 495 -2.49 11.14 9.22
N LEU A 496 -1.26 10.74 9.59
CA LEU A 496 -0.26 10.22 8.66
C LEU A 496 -0.79 8.99 7.92
N LYS A 497 -1.27 7.99 8.68
CA LYS A 497 -1.71 6.72 8.13
C LYS A 497 -2.94 6.88 7.24
N TYR A 498 -3.95 7.61 7.72
CA TYR A 498 -5.18 7.81 6.94
C TYR A 498 -4.88 8.52 5.62
N PHE A 499 -4.06 9.57 5.65
CA PHE A 499 -3.77 10.34 4.45
C PHE A 499 -3.04 9.51 3.38
N LEU A 500 -2.12 8.64 3.79
CA LEU A 500 -1.40 7.75 2.87
C LEU A 500 -2.26 6.60 2.33
N LEU A 501 -3.32 6.20 3.05
CA LEU A 501 -4.18 5.06 2.71
C LEU A 501 -5.52 5.43 2.04
N LYS A 502 -6.01 6.68 2.17
CA LYS A 502 -7.29 7.12 1.58
C LYS A 502 -7.30 7.18 0.05
N VAL A 503 -6.11 7.14 -0.56
CA VAL A 503 -5.92 7.21 -2.00
C VAL A 503 -5.60 5.83 -2.55
N ASP A 504 -6.20 5.48 -3.69
CA ASP A 504 -5.95 4.22 -4.39
C ASP A 504 -4.43 3.93 -4.50
N PRO A 505 -3.97 2.70 -4.17
CA PRO A 505 -2.55 2.37 -4.12
C PRO A 505 -1.79 2.75 -5.40
N LYS A 506 -2.38 2.58 -6.58
CA LYS A 506 -1.73 2.81 -7.89
C LYS A 506 -1.53 4.30 -8.20
N LYS A 507 -2.27 5.19 -7.53
CA LYS A 507 -2.17 6.63 -7.78
C LYS A 507 -0.95 7.22 -7.08
N ARG A 508 -0.28 8.12 -7.79
CA ARG A 508 0.73 9.01 -7.23
C ARG A 508 0.07 9.96 -6.23
N LEU A 509 0.74 10.25 -5.12
CA LEU A 509 0.20 11.04 -4.01
C LEU A 509 1.13 12.22 -3.69
N LEU A 510 0.54 13.40 -3.49
CA LEU A 510 1.21 14.53 -2.86
C LEU A 510 0.88 14.49 -1.36
N PHE A 511 1.88 14.40 -0.50
CA PHE A 511 1.72 14.39 0.95
C PHE A 511 2.10 15.73 1.55
N ASP A 512 1.13 16.41 2.15
CA ASP A 512 1.34 17.64 2.94
C ASP A 512 1.01 17.34 4.42
N PRO A 513 2.00 17.39 5.33
CA PRO A 513 1.76 17.17 6.76
C PRO A 513 0.65 18.07 7.33
N ASN A 514 0.58 19.34 6.93
CA ASN A 514 -0.37 20.30 7.49
C ASN A 514 -1.81 19.99 7.05
N GLU A 515 -2.02 19.55 5.81
CA GLU A 515 -3.36 19.13 5.34
C GLU A 515 -3.80 17.79 5.92
N SER A 516 -2.86 17.00 6.45
CA SER A 516 -3.17 15.66 6.97
C SER A 516 -3.68 15.69 8.41
N VAL A 517 -3.23 16.67 9.21
CA VAL A 517 -3.77 16.96 10.54
C VAL A 517 -4.80 18.08 10.39
N ASP A 518 -6.05 17.72 10.11
CA ASP A 518 -7.18 18.64 10.21
C ASP A 518 -8.34 17.90 10.89
N PHE A 519 -9.03 18.55 11.82
CA PHE A 519 -10.22 18.01 12.49
C PHE A 519 -11.49 18.26 11.66
N GLN A 520 -11.38 19.03 10.59
CA GLN A 520 -12.37 19.25 9.56
C GLN A 520 -11.91 18.60 8.25
N GLY A 521 -12.85 18.25 7.38
CA GLY A 521 -12.51 17.67 6.08
C GLY A 521 -12.24 16.16 6.11
N HIS A 522 -11.51 15.68 5.09
CA HIS A 522 -11.39 14.27 4.76
C HIS A 522 -10.07 13.67 5.29
N THR A 523 -10.01 13.52 6.62
CA THR A 523 -8.79 13.21 7.39
C THR A 523 -9.01 12.15 8.48
N GLY A 524 -7.91 11.58 8.98
CA GLY A 524 -7.92 10.62 10.10
C GLY A 524 -8.43 11.23 11.41
N PRO A 525 -7.94 12.42 11.83
CA PRO A 525 -8.40 13.09 13.04
C PRO A 525 -9.90 13.40 13.06
N PHE A 526 -10.52 13.72 11.91
CA PHE A 526 -11.98 13.87 11.82
C PHE A 526 -12.73 12.61 12.25
N ILE A 527 -12.25 11.44 11.83
CA ILE A 527 -12.85 10.14 12.15
C ILE A 527 -12.60 9.79 13.62
N GLN A 528 -11.37 9.98 14.10
CA GLN A 528 -11.00 9.77 15.51
C GLN A 528 -11.83 10.65 16.46
N TYR A 529 -12.01 11.92 16.10
CA TYR A 529 -12.84 12.85 16.85
C TYR A 529 -14.31 12.43 16.88
N THR A 530 -14.81 11.92 15.75
CA THR A 530 -16.18 11.37 15.68
C THR A 530 -16.34 10.16 16.61
N HIS A 531 -15.36 9.26 16.64
CA HIS A 531 -15.34 8.13 17.57
C HIS A 531 -15.34 8.58 19.04
N ALA A 532 -14.42 9.48 19.42
CA ALA A 532 -14.35 10.01 20.78
C ALA A 532 -15.64 10.74 21.20
N ARG A 533 -16.28 11.47 20.27
CA ARG A 533 -17.59 12.10 20.49
C ARG A 533 -18.67 11.06 20.79
N ILE A 534 -18.72 9.97 20.03
CA ILE A 534 -19.65 8.86 20.29
C ILE A 534 -19.41 8.30 21.69
N LYS A 535 -18.16 8.01 22.05
CA LYS A 535 -17.80 7.49 23.37
C LYS A 535 -18.21 8.44 24.49
N SER A 536 -18.05 9.75 24.30
CA SER A 536 -18.54 10.78 25.23
C SER A 536 -20.07 10.80 25.36
N VAL A 537 -20.82 10.56 24.29
CA VAL A 537 -22.30 10.44 24.36
C VAL A 537 -22.68 9.21 25.16
N LEU A 538 -22.09 8.05 24.85
CA LEU A 538 -22.37 6.79 25.53
C LEU A 538 -22.02 6.84 27.01
N SER A 539 -20.90 7.45 27.40
CA SER A 539 -20.49 7.54 28.82
C SER A 539 -21.37 8.46 29.67
N ARG A 540 -22.12 9.37 29.03
CA ARG A 540 -23.10 10.25 29.70
C ARG A 540 -24.51 9.68 29.70
N ALA A 541 -24.72 8.54 29.06
CA ALA A 541 -26.00 7.87 28.93
C ALA A 541 -26.04 6.56 29.72
N ASP A 542 -27.23 6.15 30.15
CA ASP A 542 -27.48 4.81 30.69
C ASP A 542 -27.81 3.86 29.52
N TYR A 543 -26.81 3.60 28.67
CA TYR A 543 -26.98 2.74 27.50
C TYR A 543 -27.08 1.27 27.94
N ASN A 544 -28.18 0.61 27.60
CA ASN A 544 -28.37 -0.82 27.83
C ASN A 544 -28.40 -1.58 26.49
N ALA A 545 -27.34 -2.36 26.23
CA ALA A 545 -27.19 -3.14 25.00
C ALA A 545 -28.19 -4.31 24.86
N GLU A 546 -28.82 -4.74 25.96
CA GLU A 546 -29.83 -5.82 25.93
C GLU A 546 -31.24 -5.30 25.63
N THR A 547 -31.47 -3.99 25.77
CA THR A 547 -32.77 -3.39 25.49
C THR A 547 -33.05 -3.41 23.99
N LYS A 548 -34.25 -3.88 23.61
CA LYS A 548 -34.80 -3.72 22.27
C LYS A 548 -35.92 -2.67 22.31
N PRO A 549 -35.62 -1.42 21.96
CA PRO A 549 -36.58 -0.32 22.01
C PRO A 549 -37.75 -0.53 21.05
N ALA A 550 -38.94 -0.10 21.44
CA ALA A 550 -40.15 -0.20 20.63
C ALA A 550 -40.27 0.92 19.58
N VAL A 551 -39.25 1.09 18.73
CA VAL A 551 -39.27 2.04 17.61
C VAL A 551 -39.91 1.39 16.38
N THR A 552 -40.78 2.12 15.68
CA THR A 552 -41.49 1.63 14.49
C THR A 552 -41.25 2.46 13.23
N GLU A 553 -40.77 3.70 13.38
CA GLU A 553 -40.52 4.64 12.28
C GLU A 553 -39.09 5.16 12.38
N LEU A 554 -38.43 5.34 11.23
CA LEU A 554 -37.08 5.87 11.16
C LEU A 554 -37.09 7.24 10.47
N ALA A 555 -36.33 8.17 11.03
CA ALA A 555 -35.92 9.32 10.24
C ALA A 555 -34.94 8.90 9.16
N ASP A 556 -34.90 9.65 8.05
CA ASP A 556 -34.03 9.32 6.92
C ASP A 556 -32.56 9.20 7.35
N VAL A 557 -32.08 10.07 8.24
CA VAL A 557 -30.69 10.03 8.73
C VAL A 557 -30.39 8.84 9.65
N GLU A 558 -31.39 8.31 10.35
CA GLU A 558 -31.26 7.08 11.15
C GLU A 558 -31.19 5.86 10.21
N ARG A 559 -32.04 5.84 9.18
CA ARG A 559 -32.04 4.81 8.14
C ARG A 559 -30.73 4.81 7.34
N ASP A 560 -30.26 5.98 6.91
CA ASP A 560 -28.99 6.15 6.18
C ASP A 560 -27.81 5.54 6.96
N LEU A 561 -27.79 5.74 8.29
CA LEU A 561 -26.75 5.21 9.16
C LEU A 561 -26.82 3.68 9.25
N ILE A 562 -28.02 3.10 9.40
CA ILE A 562 -28.20 1.63 9.40
C ILE A 562 -27.75 1.03 8.06
N VAL A 563 -28.18 1.63 6.94
CA VAL A 563 -27.80 1.18 5.60
C VAL A 563 -26.28 1.18 5.45
N LEU A 564 -25.61 2.21 5.94
CA LEU A 564 -24.16 2.29 5.83
C LEU A 564 -23.47 1.26 6.73
N LEU A 565 -23.94 1.07 7.96
CA LEU A 565 -23.44 0.04 8.87
C LEU A 565 -23.59 -1.37 8.26
N ASP A 566 -24.76 -1.67 7.68
CA ASP A 566 -25.07 -2.96 7.04
C ASP A 566 -24.09 -3.30 5.91
N LYS A 567 -23.59 -2.30 5.17
CA LYS A 567 -22.62 -2.46 4.06
C LYS A 567 -21.19 -2.78 4.48
N TYR A 568 -20.87 -2.72 5.78
CA TYR A 568 -19.50 -2.91 6.24
C TYR A 568 -18.90 -4.27 5.81
N PRO A 569 -19.59 -5.41 5.93
CA PRO A 569 -19.05 -6.71 5.51
C PRO A 569 -18.75 -6.77 4.00
N GLU A 570 -19.62 -6.23 3.13
CA GLU A 570 -19.32 -6.16 1.69
C GLU A 570 -18.16 -5.23 1.38
N THR A 571 -18.05 -4.12 2.11
CA THR A 571 -16.94 -3.17 1.95
C THR A 571 -15.59 -3.82 2.25
N VAL A 572 -15.51 -4.67 3.30
CA VAL A 572 -14.31 -5.44 3.62
C VAL A 572 -13.96 -6.42 2.50
N LYS A 573 -14.95 -7.16 1.99
CA LYS A 573 -14.78 -8.07 0.84
C LYS A 573 -14.30 -7.35 -0.41
N GLU A 574 -14.84 -6.17 -0.70
CA GLU A 574 -14.43 -5.35 -1.83
C GLU A 574 -12.98 -4.87 -1.67
N ALA A 575 -12.61 -4.40 -0.47
CA ALA A 575 -11.27 -3.98 -0.15
C ALA A 575 -10.25 -5.13 -0.29
N ALA A 576 -10.62 -6.33 0.17
CA ALA A 576 -9.81 -7.54 0.05
C ALA A 576 -9.62 -7.95 -1.42
N LYS A 577 -10.71 -8.00 -2.19
CA LYS A 577 -10.70 -8.33 -3.62
C LYS A 577 -9.87 -7.35 -4.46
N SER A 578 -9.90 -6.07 -4.10
CA SER A 578 -9.18 -5.00 -4.82
C SER A 578 -7.78 -4.73 -4.26
N TYR A 579 -7.41 -5.34 -3.13
CA TYR A 579 -6.18 -5.07 -2.37
C TYR A 579 -6.01 -3.57 -2.07
N SER A 580 -7.12 -2.88 -1.74
CA SER A 580 -7.15 -1.42 -1.64
C SER A 580 -7.67 -0.96 -0.27
N PRO A 581 -6.76 -0.50 0.62
CA PRO A 581 -7.13 0.16 1.87
C PRO A 581 -8.01 1.40 1.70
N ALA A 582 -7.93 2.05 0.53
CA ALA A 582 -8.73 3.24 0.22
C ALA A 582 -10.24 2.96 0.29
N VAL A 583 -10.68 1.73 -0.03
CA VAL A 583 -12.09 1.34 0.08
C VAL A 583 -12.56 1.46 1.54
N ILE A 584 -11.79 0.91 2.47
CA ILE A 584 -12.08 1.02 3.92
C ILE A 584 -12.01 2.47 4.37
N ALA A 585 -10.95 3.20 4.02
CA ALA A 585 -10.73 4.58 4.43
C ALA A 585 -11.91 5.50 4.04
N ASN A 586 -12.33 5.43 2.78
CA ASN A 586 -13.45 6.24 2.29
C ASN A 586 -14.79 5.82 2.94
N TYR A 587 -14.98 4.52 3.20
CA TYR A 587 -16.16 4.03 3.92
C TYR A 587 -16.23 4.57 5.35
N VAL A 588 -15.15 4.47 6.13
CA VAL A 588 -15.16 4.93 7.53
C VAL A 588 -15.31 6.45 7.63
N TYR A 589 -14.82 7.20 6.63
CA TYR A 589 -15.06 8.62 6.52
C TYR A 589 -16.53 8.95 6.28
N GLU A 590 -17.17 8.29 5.30
CA GLU A 590 -18.59 8.50 5.05
C GLU A 590 -19.45 8.07 6.24
N LEU A 591 -19.04 7.04 6.99
CA LEU A 591 -19.69 6.64 8.24
C LEU A 591 -19.59 7.72 9.31
N ALA A 592 -18.38 8.26 9.54
CA ALA A 592 -18.17 9.35 10.49
C ALA A 592 -18.96 10.61 10.11
N LYS A 593 -18.97 10.96 8.83
CA LYS A 593 -19.71 12.10 8.29
C LYS A 593 -21.22 11.94 8.44
N THR A 594 -21.75 10.76 8.12
CA THR A 594 -23.18 10.44 8.26
C THR A 594 -23.60 10.43 9.73
N TYR A 595 -22.75 9.88 10.62
CA TYR A 595 -23.00 9.95 12.06
C TYR A 595 -23.03 11.39 12.58
N ASN A 596 -22.11 12.25 12.15
CA ASN A 596 -22.14 13.65 12.56
C ASN A 596 -23.41 14.37 12.09
N LYS A 597 -23.89 14.09 10.87
CA LYS A 597 -25.19 14.58 10.40
C LYS A 597 -26.33 14.11 11.32
N PHE A 598 -26.37 12.81 11.63
CA PHE A 598 -27.32 12.22 12.59
C PHE A 598 -27.28 12.92 13.95
N TYR A 599 -26.09 13.10 14.52
CA TYR A 599 -25.88 13.76 15.81
C TYR A 599 -26.38 15.23 15.83
N HIS A 600 -26.31 15.93 14.70
CA HIS A 600 -26.79 17.30 14.57
C HIS A 600 -28.31 17.39 14.34
N GLU A 601 -28.89 16.46 13.58
CA GLU A 601 -30.32 16.47 13.24
C GLU A 601 -31.20 15.83 14.31
N LYS A 602 -30.66 14.87 15.08
CA LYS A 602 -31.39 14.12 16.08
C LYS A 602 -30.75 14.22 17.47
N SER A 603 -31.53 14.68 18.43
CA SER A 603 -31.14 14.69 19.83
C SER A 603 -31.04 13.27 20.36
N ILE A 604 -29.86 12.88 20.88
CA ILE A 604 -29.65 11.54 21.48
C ILE A 604 -29.99 11.56 22.97
N LEU A 605 -29.29 12.39 23.76
CA LEU A 605 -29.45 12.41 25.22
C LEU A 605 -30.76 13.05 25.70
N GLN A 606 -31.33 13.94 24.90
CA GLN A 606 -32.62 14.59 25.15
C GLN A 606 -33.61 14.15 24.07
N ALA A 607 -33.63 12.85 23.74
CA ALA A 607 -34.66 12.31 22.86
C ALA A 607 -36.04 12.46 23.51
N GLU A 608 -37.05 12.43 22.66
CA GLU A 608 -38.47 12.58 22.95
C GLU A 608 -39.00 11.56 23.97
N ASP A 609 -38.48 10.34 23.92
CA ASP A 609 -38.84 9.23 24.79
C ASP A 609 -37.64 8.28 24.99
N GLU A 610 -37.76 7.36 25.95
CA GLU A 610 -36.65 6.46 26.31
C GLU A 610 -36.37 5.39 25.24
N ASP A 611 -37.37 4.96 24.45
CA ASP A 611 -37.16 4.01 23.36
C ASP A 611 -36.34 4.67 22.24
N SER A 612 -36.72 5.87 21.84
CA SER A 612 -35.98 6.70 20.88
C SER A 612 -34.55 6.97 21.34
N LYS A 613 -34.35 7.26 22.64
CA LYS A 613 -33.03 7.44 23.24
C LYS A 613 -32.18 6.18 23.15
N GLN A 614 -32.69 5.04 23.64
CA GLN A 614 -31.95 3.77 23.62
C GLN A 614 -31.65 3.31 22.19
N PHE A 615 -32.57 3.54 21.25
CA PHE A 615 -32.36 3.24 19.83
C PHE A 615 -31.21 4.07 19.23
N ARG A 616 -31.20 5.38 19.48
CA ARG A 616 -30.14 6.28 19.03
C ARG A 616 -28.79 5.97 19.69
N LEU A 617 -28.80 5.50 20.95
CA LEU A 617 -27.60 5.01 21.64
C LEU A 617 -27.08 3.71 21.01
N ALA A 618 -27.96 2.77 20.64
CA ALA A 618 -27.58 1.53 19.95
C ALA A 618 -26.95 1.81 18.57
N LEU A 619 -27.52 2.75 17.80
CA LEU A 619 -26.93 3.24 16.55
C LEU A 619 -25.54 3.86 16.77
N SER A 620 -25.40 4.65 17.83
CA SER A 620 -24.13 5.29 18.19
C SER A 620 -23.08 4.25 18.57
N ALA A 621 -23.42 3.29 19.44
CA ALA A 621 -22.54 2.21 19.84
C ALA A 621 -22.09 1.36 18.64
N SER A 622 -23.02 1.02 17.74
CA SER A 622 -22.71 0.28 16.51
C SER A 622 -21.78 1.07 15.59
N SER A 623 -22.01 2.39 15.46
CA SER A 623 -21.15 3.28 14.68
C SER A 623 -19.72 3.35 15.24
N ALA A 624 -19.56 3.51 16.55
CA ALA A 624 -18.23 3.47 17.17
C ALA A 624 -17.54 2.13 16.97
N LYS A 625 -18.25 1.00 17.14
CA LYS A 625 -17.73 -0.35 16.91
C LYS A 625 -17.21 -0.51 15.48
N VAL A 626 -17.98 -0.10 14.48
CA VAL A 626 -17.59 -0.21 13.07
C VAL A 626 -16.47 0.76 12.68
N ILE A 627 -16.49 2.00 13.18
CA ILE A 627 -15.38 2.95 13.00
C ILE A 627 -14.08 2.36 13.58
N SER A 628 -14.13 1.83 14.80
CA SER A 628 -12.97 1.22 15.45
C SER A 628 -12.44 0.02 14.66
N LYS A 629 -13.32 -0.90 14.24
CA LYS A 629 -12.94 -2.04 13.39
C LYS A 629 -12.32 -1.58 12.07
N GLY A 630 -12.96 -0.67 11.34
CA GLY A 630 -12.47 -0.18 10.05
C GLY A 630 -11.14 0.58 10.15
N MET A 631 -10.98 1.45 11.15
CA MET A 631 -9.72 2.15 11.40
C MET A 631 -8.59 1.19 11.80
N LYS A 632 -8.90 0.13 12.57
CA LYS A 632 -7.93 -0.92 12.90
C LYS A 632 -7.41 -1.66 11.66
N LEU A 633 -8.26 -1.92 10.65
CA LEU A 633 -7.81 -2.51 9.37
C LEU A 633 -6.81 -1.61 8.61
N LEU A 634 -6.78 -0.31 8.92
CA LEU A 634 -5.82 0.66 8.39
C LEU A 634 -4.57 0.81 9.29
N GLY A 635 -4.49 0.03 10.38
CA GLY A 635 -3.49 0.18 11.43
C GLY A 635 -3.64 1.47 12.23
N ILE A 636 -4.84 2.05 12.30
CA ILE A 636 -5.11 3.32 12.97
C ILE A 636 -5.89 3.10 14.25
N GLU A 637 -5.34 3.62 15.36
CA GLU A 637 -6.02 3.64 16.64
C GLU A 637 -7.05 4.76 16.71
N VAL A 638 -8.13 4.54 17.44
CA VAL A 638 -9.17 5.56 17.70
C VAL A 638 -9.25 5.83 19.20
N PRO A 639 -9.17 7.10 19.63
CA PRO A 639 -9.14 7.41 21.05
C PRO A 639 -10.55 7.29 21.68
N GLU A 640 -10.59 6.94 22.97
CA GLU A 640 -11.82 6.94 23.78
C GLU A 640 -12.26 8.36 24.17
N ARG A 641 -11.31 9.30 24.24
CA ARG A 641 -11.51 10.71 24.59
C ARG A 641 -10.57 11.57 23.74
N MET A 642 -11.05 12.71 23.27
CA MET A 642 -10.32 13.64 22.40
C MET A 642 -10.82 15.07 22.58
#